data_AF-A0AAN6D6T5-F1
#
_entry.id   AF-A0AAN6D6T5-F1
#
_cell.length_a   1.000
_cell.length_b   1.000
_cell.length_c   1.000
_cell.angle_alpha   90.00
_cell.angle_beta   90.00
_cell.angle_gamma   90.00
#
_symmetry.space_group_name_H-M   'P 1'
#
loop_
_entity.id
_entity.type
_entity.pdbx_description
1 polymer ?
#
loop_
_entity_poly.entity_id
_entity_poly.type
_entity_poly.pdbx_seq_one_letter_code
_entity_poly.pdbx_strand_id
1 'polypeptide(L)'
;MPSISEGEPSISTSVALSSATISSPFGLPLDPYELRGRVLTSPFNVLLSAIYLLNDKIFSYELLGHHDVPDRRSLLGLWNKLNRKNLNNKVPNLYNLEVRSGCGNLVLGYLNESIDGEPVSVIIPSSGLEYMEPVLLQQNQNHHNLALSLNVASLEYDFKSGQLISQYSKVLSVAKNLRLPVLHSLNAVEAQHFAILTNALAKLKITTVHLFDGLSFLKTNQTISGSLSNERIRAVADELYEKLNGKIQLLPAVSQLSFALSVLNEVLGTSYAPFEYYGPQGAETVYVAYGSKETTLLKRLNVAFVHVRTVLPFEVAKFVDLVPAGTKQVVVIGEKYHGVNLLKLDVQAALYVKQRFLKVVEETVAQFERLATSVVETGSHFQFLTADNSPFVDVPSKITHALSLVPDMDIQYRPKFDNTVNSGVFSADIRTGSASSELLDVLVVEDAQILNEVDVLKSLKKTGSLLVVNGPEQKFDEVKFIEKTLSSKFKARLLVEQRTLKVIDLNAVGEQEATKGRTASIAIQVAFWKHAYPELDTGAIVTKILQAFGNEAELLASVIAELVEKVEQHVLEVVVKEAGEEDEQDTKFVDLVETSFDPNPREKFVDTTGVKVEARSELVRKLMFKEAYGVSKALRPDLPVQNFVVKVKENKRLTPTDYDRNIFHIEFDVSGTGLKYNIGEALGIHGRNDPQIVDHFIEMYGLEPDALVEVASKEDETVFEVRTVKQALIENLDVLGKPPKRFYESLAEYATNADEKATLTKLGSADGAELLKTYQEEECYNYVDIFELFPSARPSAEELVQLIPVLKRREYSIASSQKLHPNEVHLLVVVVDWKDKKGRTRYGQCSKYLSDLRIGEELVVSVKTSIMKLPPLTTQPIIMAGLGTGLAPFKAFVEERYFQQTQGHDIGEIYLYLGSRHKRQEYLYGEYWEAYLNSGIMTYIGAAFSRDQPKKVYIQDKIRENLEELTDLMMAKKGHFYLCGPTWPVPDITACLQDILEADAVKKGLQIDSAKEVEELKEEGRYVLEVY
;
A
#
# COMPACT_ATOMS: atom_id res chain seq x y z
N MET A 1 -44.35 2.08 36.97
CA MET A 1 -43.25 2.72 36.21
C MET A 1 -42.00 2.66 37.05
N PRO A 2 -41.10 1.70 36.80
CA PRO A 2 -39.76 1.71 37.37
C PRO A 2 -38.69 1.99 36.31
N SER A 3 -37.61 2.58 36.79
CA SER A 3 -36.36 3.01 36.16
C SER A 3 -35.68 1.94 35.30
N ILE A 4 -35.30 2.31 34.07
CA ILE A 4 -34.29 1.60 33.27
C ILE A 4 -32.97 2.34 33.49
N SER A 5 -32.06 1.68 34.20
CA SER A 5 -30.66 2.09 34.33
C SER A 5 -29.97 1.93 32.98
N GLU A 6 -29.43 3.04 32.45
CA GLU A 6 -28.46 3.02 31.35
C GLU A 6 -27.24 2.19 31.79
N GLY A 7 -26.99 1.07 31.12
CA GLY A 7 -25.76 0.32 31.29
C GLY A 7 -24.61 1.12 30.68
N GLU A 8 -23.72 1.60 31.52
CA GLU A 8 -22.38 2.03 31.10
C GLU A 8 -21.71 0.90 30.30
N PRO A 9 -21.00 1.22 29.20
CA PRO A 9 -20.22 0.22 28.49
C PRO A 9 -19.16 -0.35 29.44
N SER A 10 -19.14 -1.67 29.55
CA SER A 10 -18.25 -2.44 30.40
C SER A 10 -16.78 -2.01 30.23
N ILE A 11 -16.09 -1.93 31.35
CA ILE A 11 -14.70 -1.50 31.62
C ILE A 11 -13.61 -2.22 30.77
N SER A 12 -13.93 -3.11 29.82
CA SER A 12 -12.95 -3.92 29.07
C SER A 12 -12.51 -3.39 27.69
N THR A 13 -13.24 -2.46 27.06
CA THR A 13 -12.90 -2.02 25.67
C THR A 13 -12.03 -0.77 25.60
N SER A 14 -12.11 0.14 26.57
CA SER A 14 -11.28 1.35 26.61
C SER A 14 -9.82 1.04 26.98
N VAL A 15 -9.60 0.09 27.88
CA VAL A 15 -8.26 -0.32 28.35
C VAL A 15 -7.43 -0.96 27.23
N ALA A 16 -8.07 -1.73 26.34
CA ALA A 16 -7.43 -2.34 25.18
C ALA A 16 -7.06 -1.34 24.06
N LEU A 17 -7.65 -0.13 24.07
CA LEU A 17 -7.40 0.89 23.05
C LEU A 17 -6.26 1.85 23.43
N SER A 18 -5.87 1.90 24.71
CA SER A 18 -4.77 2.76 25.22
C SER A 18 -3.50 2.01 25.58
N SER A 19 -3.44 0.69 25.43
CA SER A 19 -2.24 -0.08 25.78
C SER A 19 -1.09 0.23 24.84
N ALA A 20 0.15 0.09 25.33
CA ALA A 20 1.33 0.19 24.50
C ALA A 20 1.28 -0.84 23.36
N THR A 21 1.72 -0.44 22.18
CA THR A 21 1.83 -1.31 21.00
C THR A 21 3.27 -1.29 20.49
N ILE A 22 3.56 -2.13 19.49
CA ILE A 22 4.85 -2.12 18.78
C ILE A 22 5.13 -0.72 18.21
N SER A 23 4.11 -0.04 17.66
CA SER A 23 4.25 1.28 17.07
C SER A 23 4.05 2.46 18.02
N SER A 24 3.45 2.24 19.20
CA SER A 24 3.23 3.28 20.22
C SER A 24 3.61 2.78 21.64
N PRO A 25 4.86 2.98 22.09
CA PRO A 25 5.33 2.50 23.41
C PRO A 25 4.67 3.16 24.61
N PHE A 26 3.93 4.25 24.38
CA PHE A 26 3.25 5.01 25.43
C PHE A 26 1.74 4.85 25.37
N GLY A 27 1.24 3.96 24.50
CA GLY A 27 -0.18 3.84 24.19
C GLY A 27 -0.67 4.97 23.28
N LEU A 28 -1.94 4.90 22.89
CA LEU A 28 -2.59 5.96 22.13
C LEU A 28 -3.34 6.90 23.08
N PRO A 29 -3.30 8.23 22.84
CA PRO A 29 -4.04 9.18 23.65
C PRO A 29 -5.55 8.96 23.45
N LEU A 30 -6.27 8.67 24.52
CA LEU A 30 -7.71 8.37 24.45
C LEU A 30 -8.56 9.63 24.33
N ASP A 31 -7.98 10.77 24.65
CA ASP A 31 -8.63 12.06 24.66
C ASP A 31 -7.69 13.13 24.06
N PRO A 32 -8.12 13.93 23.06
CA PRO A 32 -7.28 14.99 22.52
C PRO A 32 -6.85 16.02 23.58
N TYR A 33 -7.57 16.11 24.70
CA TYR A 33 -7.24 17.02 25.81
C TYR A 33 -6.01 16.58 26.63
N GLU A 34 -5.55 15.34 26.47
CA GLU A 34 -4.34 14.81 27.13
C GLU A 34 -3.05 15.35 26.49
N LEU A 35 -3.12 15.84 25.26
CA LEU A 35 -1.97 16.26 24.44
C LEU A 35 -1.54 17.71 24.72
N ARG A 36 -1.09 17.97 25.95
CA ARG A 36 -0.70 19.30 26.46
C ARG A 36 0.53 19.26 27.37
N GLY A 37 1.31 20.35 27.37
CA GLY A 37 2.51 20.47 28.19
C GLY A 37 3.64 19.57 27.69
N ARG A 38 4.14 18.68 28.57
CA ARG A 38 5.13 17.65 28.26
C ARG A 38 4.43 16.31 28.09
N VAL A 39 4.45 15.78 26.87
CA VAL A 39 3.77 14.53 26.50
C VAL A 39 4.69 13.60 25.70
N LEU A 40 4.44 12.31 25.79
CA LEU A 40 5.18 11.27 25.07
C LEU A 40 4.28 10.72 23.97
N THR A 41 4.44 11.20 22.74
CA THR A 41 3.61 10.78 21.61
C THR A 41 4.26 11.17 20.28
N SER A 42 3.61 10.90 19.15
CA SER A 42 4.07 11.35 17.85
C SER A 42 3.75 12.83 17.59
N PRO A 43 4.60 13.56 16.83
CA PRO A 43 4.27 14.92 16.38
C PRO A 43 2.93 15.01 15.66
N PHE A 44 2.58 13.96 14.90
CA PHE A 44 1.31 13.88 14.21
C PHE A 44 0.12 13.88 15.17
N ASN A 45 0.21 13.20 16.31
CA ASN A 45 -0.88 13.19 17.30
C ASN A 45 -1.13 14.58 17.90
N VAL A 46 -0.08 15.36 18.17
CA VAL A 46 -0.19 16.76 18.65
C VAL A 46 -0.79 17.67 17.58
N LEU A 47 -0.44 17.47 16.32
CA LEU A 47 -1.09 18.15 15.19
C LEU A 47 -2.58 17.82 15.12
N LEU A 48 -2.93 16.53 15.18
CA LEU A 48 -4.30 16.04 15.12
C LEU A 48 -5.15 16.59 16.27
N SER A 49 -4.58 16.76 17.47
CA SER A 49 -5.33 17.32 18.61
C SER A 49 -5.79 18.75 18.33
N ALA A 50 -4.93 19.61 17.79
CA ALA A 50 -5.32 20.97 17.42
C ALA A 50 -6.40 20.97 16.33
N ILE A 51 -6.26 20.12 15.31
CA ILE A 51 -7.28 19.99 14.25
C ILE A 51 -8.61 19.51 14.82
N TYR A 52 -8.60 18.46 15.65
CA TYR A 52 -9.81 17.91 16.26
C TYR A 52 -10.53 18.91 17.16
N LEU A 53 -9.76 19.62 18.00
CA LEU A 53 -10.29 20.56 18.97
C LEU A 53 -10.89 21.82 18.35
N LEU A 54 -10.41 22.25 17.18
CA LEU A 54 -10.84 23.49 16.52
C LEU A 54 -11.95 23.31 15.48
N ASN A 55 -12.19 22.10 14.98
CA ASN A 55 -13.08 21.90 13.82
C ASN A 55 -14.32 21.10 14.18
N ASP A 56 -15.47 21.50 13.62
CA ASP A 56 -16.71 20.72 13.68
C ASP A 56 -16.79 19.66 12.58
N LYS A 57 -15.98 19.80 11.52
CA LYS A 57 -15.90 18.87 10.39
C LYS A 57 -14.46 18.68 9.94
N ILE A 58 -14.08 17.43 9.71
CA ILE A 58 -12.73 17.03 9.34
C ILE A 58 -12.83 16.03 8.19
N PHE A 59 -12.12 16.32 7.10
CA PHE A 59 -11.94 15.38 6.00
C PHE A 59 -10.55 14.78 6.09
N SER A 60 -10.48 13.50 6.40
CA SER A 60 -9.23 12.76 6.52
C SER A 60 -9.11 11.82 5.33
N TYR A 61 -8.09 12.01 4.51
CA TYR A 61 -7.76 11.05 3.47
C TYR A 61 -6.77 10.03 4.03
N GLU A 62 -6.84 8.82 3.49
CA GLU A 62 -5.95 7.73 3.88
C GLU A 62 -4.48 8.14 3.73
N LEU A 63 -3.76 8.11 4.85
CA LEU A 63 -2.32 8.29 4.91
C LEU A 63 -1.68 6.91 5.02
N LEU A 64 -0.56 6.71 4.33
CA LEU A 64 0.25 5.52 4.53
C LEU A 64 0.57 5.37 6.04
N GLY A 65 0.31 4.19 6.59
CA GLY A 65 0.56 3.86 8.01
C GLY A 65 -0.52 4.28 9.00
N HIS A 66 -1.69 4.75 8.56
CA HIS A 66 -2.77 5.16 9.47
C HIS A 66 -3.51 3.99 10.15
N HIS A 67 -3.02 2.75 10.04
CA HIS A 67 -3.70 1.51 10.47
C HIS A 67 -3.36 1.03 11.90
N ASP A 68 -2.59 1.80 12.68
CA ASP A 68 -2.05 1.40 14.00
C ASP A 68 -3.08 1.16 15.12
N VAL A 69 -4.34 1.54 14.95
CA VAL A 69 -5.38 1.31 15.96
C VAL A 69 -5.97 -0.10 15.73
N PRO A 70 -6.20 -0.90 16.78
CA PRO A 70 -6.97 -2.14 16.67
C PRO A 70 -8.26 -1.89 15.86
N ASP A 71 -8.47 -2.69 14.81
CA ASP A 71 -9.51 -2.54 13.77
C ASP A 71 -9.24 -1.52 12.63
N ARG A 72 -7.98 -1.19 12.30
CA ARG A 72 -7.60 -0.28 11.20
C ARG A 72 -8.25 1.12 11.30
N ARG A 73 -8.42 1.65 12.52
CA ARG A 73 -9.01 2.99 12.74
C ARG A 73 -7.94 4.07 12.81
N SER A 74 -8.27 5.31 12.45
CA SER A 74 -7.41 6.48 12.70
C SER A 74 -7.55 6.96 14.15
N LEU A 75 -6.57 7.72 14.67
CA LEU A 75 -6.69 8.37 15.99
C LEU A 75 -7.90 9.33 16.06
N LEU A 76 -8.17 10.06 14.97
CA LEU A 76 -9.39 10.86 14.84
C LEU A 76 -10.66 9.99 14.93
N GLY A 77 -10.64 8.82 14.30
CA GLY A 77 -11.72 7.82 14.38
C GLY A 77 -11.88 7.26 15.79
N LEU A 78 -10.79 7.05 16.53
CA LEU A 78 -10.82 6.65 17.93
C LEU A 78 -11.52 7.72 18.79
N TRP A 79 -11.10 8.97 18.70
CA TRP A 79 -11.71 10.07 19.46
C TRP A 79 -13.19 10.27 19.10
N ASN A 80 -13.55 10.14 17.81
CA ASN A 80 -14.92 10.21 17.36
C ASN A 80 -15.77 9.06 17.93
N LYS A 81 -15.27 7.80 17.89
CA LYS A 81 -15.94 6.62 18.47
C LYS A 81 -16.12 6.73 19.99
N LEU A 82 -15.15 7.33 20.68
CA LEU A 82 -15.23 7.63 22.11
C LEU A 82 -16.10 8.86 22.43
N ASN A 83 -16.75 9.46 21.43
CA ASN A 83 -17.58 10.66 21.55
C ASN A 83 -16.85 11.84 22.22
N ARG A 84 -15.54 11.97 21.97
CA ARG A 84 -14.74 13.08 22.47
C ARG A 84 -15.22 14.38 21.82
N LYS A 85 -15.50 15.38 22.64
CA LYS A 85 -15.99 16.68 22.16
C LYS A 85 -14.83 17.58 21.80
N ASN A 86 -15.06 18.50 20.87
CA ASN A 86 -14.14 19.58 20.54
C ASN A 86 -14.39 20.80 21.45
N LEU A 87 -13.69 21.90 21.18
CA LEU A 87 -13.83 23.14 21.95
C LEU A 87 -15.25 23.77 21.80
N ASN A 88 -15.96 23.49 20.73
CA ASN A 88 -17.35 23.92 20.55
C ASN A 88 -18.37 23.00 21.25
N ASN A 89 -17.91 22.06 22.08
CA ASN A 89 -18.74 21.08 22.80
C ASN A 89 -19.54 20.16 21.84
N LYS A 90 -19.04 19.95 20.62
CA LYS A 90 -19.58 19.04 19.61
C LYS A 90 -18.61 17.89 19.35
N VAL A 91 -19.12 16.73 18.94
CA VAL A 91 -18.26 15.69 18.37
C VAL A 91 -18.04 16.03 16.90
N PRO A 92 -16.79 16.23 16.43
CA PRO A 92 -16.52 16.56 15.02
C PRO A 92 -17.04 15.49 14.07
N ASN A 93 -17.64 15.89 12.95
CA ASN A 93 -17.99 14.96 11.88
C ASN A 93 -16.72 14.60 11.10
N LEU A 94 -16.32 13.33 11.19
CA LEU A 94 -15.14 12.81 10.49
C LEU A 94 -15.57 12.10 9.20
N TYR A 95 -14.96 12.49 8.09
CA TYR A 95 -15.10 11.82 6.80
C TYR A 95 -13.76 11.19 6.43
N ASN A 96 -13.68 9.87 6.54
CA ASN A 96 -12.52 9.10 6.10
C ASN A 96 -12.67 8.77 4.61
N LEU A 97 -11.69 9.16 3.80
CA LEU A 97 -11.76 9.12 2.35
C LEU A 97 -10.49 8.52 1.74
N GLU A 98 -10.59 8.06 0.50
CA GLU A 98 -9.46 7.53 -0.27
C GLU A 98 -8.89 8.61 -1.20
N VAL A 99 -7.58 8.55 -1.45
CA VAL A 99 -6.93 9.40 -2.44
C VAL A 99 -7.17 8.82 -3.84
N ARG A 100 -8.02 9.49 -4.62
CA ARG A 100 -8.36 9.12 -6.00
C ARG A 100 -8.79 10.33 -6.82
N SER A 101 -8.98 10.15 -8.13
CA SER A 101 -9.49 11.21 -9.01
C SER A 101 -10.81 11.79 -8.46
N GLY A 102 -10.91 13.12 -8.38
CA GLY A 102 -12.08 13.79 -7.80
C GLY A 102 -12.03 13.94 -6.27
N CYS A 103 -10.88 13.65 -5.64
CA CYS A 103 -10.59 13.83 -4.23
C CYS A 103 -11.22 15.11 -3.65
N GLY A 104 -11.06 16.27 -4.31
CA GLY A 104 -11.56 17.56 -3.82
C GLY A 104 -13.08 17.79 -3.90
N ASN A 105 -13.85 16.93 -4.59
CA ASN A 105 -15.24 17.23 -4.94
C ASN A 105 -16.15 17.29 -3.71
N LEU A 106 -15.98 16.36 -2.76
CA LEU A 106 -16.81 16.33 -1.55
C LEU A 106 -16.54 17.55 -0.66
N VAL A 107 -15.26 17.93 -0.53
CA VAL A 107 -14.83 19.11 0.23
C VAL A 107 -15.41 20.37 -0.40
N LEU A 108 -15.32 20.53 -1.73
CA LEU A 108 -15.90 21.67 -2.43
C LEU A 108 -17.43 21.70 -2.37
N GLY A 109 -18.09 20.56 -2.52
CA GLY A 109 -19.55 20.45 -2.39
C GLY A 109 -20.01 20.97 -1.03
N TYR A 110 -19.33 20.54 0.04
CA TYR A 110 -19.62 21.04 1.39
C TYR A 110 -19.36 22.55 1.54
N LEU A 111 -18.23 23.05 1.03
CA LEU A 111 -17.90 24.47 1.12
C LEU A 111 -18.88 25.37 0.35
N ASN A 112 -19.47 24.88 -0.75
CA ASN A 112 -20.48 25.60 -1.51
C ASN A 112 -21.85 25.64 -0.82
N GLU A 113 -22.19 24.61 -0.03
CA GLU A 113 -23.45 24.53 0.72
C GLU A 113 -23.37 25.17 2.12
N SER A 114 -22.16 25.35 2.66
CA SER A 114 -21.96 25.90 3.99
C SER A 114 -22.25 27.41 4.03
N ILE A 115 -23.30 27.78 4.77
CA ILE A 115 -23.74 29.18 4.92
C ILE A 115 -22.86 29.95 5.92
N ASP A 116 -22.21 29.25 6.86
CA ASP A 116 -21.62 29.85 8.07
C ASP A 116 -20.12 30.21 7.95
N GLY A 117 -19.44 29.84 6.86
CA GLY A 117 -18.02 30.18 6.67
C GLY A 117 -17.07 29.53 7.70
N GLU A 118 -17.55 28.50 8.40
CA GLU A 118 -16.76 27.74 9.37
C GLU A 118 -15.57 27.06 8.67
N PRO A 119 -14.36 27.10 9.28
CA PRO A 119 -13.18 26.51 8.69
C PRO A 119 -13.31 25.00 8.61
N VAL A 120 -12.89 24.45 7.47
CA VAL A 120 -12.81 23.01 7.21
C VAL A 120 -11.35 22.61 7.16
N SER A 121 -10.98 21.62 7.96
CA SER A 121 -9.64 21.04 7.92
C SER A 121 -9.63 19.75 7.12
N VAL A 122 -8.68 19.67 6.18
CA VAL A 122 -8.40 18.51 5.35
C VAL A 122 -7.03 17.97 5.72
N ILE A 123 -6.90 16.66 5.88
CA ILE A 123 -5.64 15.97 6.10
C ILE A 123 -5.39 15.04 4.91
N ILE A 124 -4.27 15.19 4.22
CA ILE A 124 -3.95 14.48 2.97
C ILE A 124 -2.44 14.16 2.87
N PRO A 125 -2.05 13.09 2.15
CA PRO A 125 -0.65 12.88 1.76
C PRO A 125 -0.26 13.81 0.59
N SER A 126 1.03 13.84 0.22
CA SER A 126 1.53 14.63 -0.92
C SER A 126 0.74 14.40 -2.21
N SER A 127 0.47 13.13 -2.54
CA SER A 127 -0.32 12.75 -3.73
C SER A 127 -1.78 13.20 -3.65
N GLY A 128 -2.34 13.32 -2.45
CA GLY A 128 -3.72 13.78 -2.23
C GLY A 128 -3.95 15.18 -2.78
N LEU A 129 -2.97 16.08 -2.60
CA LEU A 129 -3.09 17.46 -3.08
C LEU A 129 -3.05 17.54 -4.62
N GLU A 130 -2.25 16.70 -5.27
CA GLU A 130 -2.21 16.56 -6.72
C GLU A 130 -3.58 16.13 -7.29
N TYR A 131 -4.22 15.13 -6.68
CA TYR A 131 -5.58 14.73 -7.09
C TYR A 131 -6.66 15.77 -6.76
N MET A 132 -6.41 16.68 -5.81
CA MET A 132 -7.30 17.81 -5.51
C MET A 132 -7.10 18.99 -6.47
N GLU A 133 -5.93 19.16 -7.05
CA GLU A 133 -5.56 20.33 -7.87
C GLU A 133 -6.57 20.62 -9.00
N PRO A 134 -6.97 19.65 -9.86
CA PRO A 134 -7.91 19.94 -10.94
C PRO A 134 -9.26 20.43 -10.42
N VAL A 135 -9.70 19.90 -9.28
CA VAL A 135 -10.99 20.23 -8.66
C VAL A 135 -10.94 21.64 -8.06
N LEU A 136 -9.86 22.00 -7.37
CA LEU A 136 -9.67 23.36 -6.85
C LEU A 136 -9.58 24.38 -7.99
N LEU A 137 -8.90 24.06 -9.09
CA LEU A 137 -8.80 24.95 -10.26
C LEU A 137 -10.15 25.24 -10.93
N GLN A 138 -11.13 24.33 -10.84
CA GLN A 138 -12.49 24.56 -11.39
C GLN A 138 -13.22 25.74 -10.72
N GLN A 139 -12.81 26.18 -9.53
CA GLN A 139 -13.43 27.30 -8.80
C GLN A 139 -13.06 28.69 -9.34
N ASN A 140 -12.60 28.80 -10.60
CA ASN A 140 -12.36 30.06 -11.36
C ASN A 140 -12.02 31.28 -10.49
N GLN A 141 -10.73 31.40 -10.14
CA GLN A 141 -10.12 32.47 -9.32
C GLN A 141 -10.46 32.49 -7.82
N ASN A 142 -11.44 31.71 -7.33
CA ASN A 142 -11.84 31.71 -5.91
C ASN A 142 -11.22 30.60 -5.05
N HIS A 143 -10.38 29.72 -5.60
CA HIS A 143 -9.76 28.63 -4.83
C HIS A 143 -8.86 29.09 -3.67
N HIS A 144 -8.40 30.34 -3.70
CA HIS A 144 -7.70 30.99 -2.60
C HIS A 144 -8.59 31.44 -1.44
N ASN A 145 -9.87 31.64 -1.73
CA ASN A 145 -10.85 32.27 -0.86
C ASN A 145 -11.82 31.24 -0.25
N LEU A 146 -11.38 29.99 -0.11
CA LEU A 146 -12.14 28.94 0.53
C LEU A 146 -11.83 28.91 2.02
N ALA A 147 -12.83 28.52 2.83
CA ALA A 147 -12.66 28.32 4.27
C ALA A 147 -11.95 26.98 4.56
N LEU A 148 -10.75 26.82 4.01
CA LEU A 148 -10.06 25.54 3.90
C LEU A 148 -8.65 25.60 4.50
N SER A 149 -8.37 24.74 5.47
CA SER A 149 -7.02 24.46 6.00
C SER A 149 -6.55 23.11 5.45
N LEU A 150 -5.52 23.12 4.60
CA LEU A 150 -4.94 21.92 4.00
C LEU A 150 -3.72 21.48 4.83
N ASN A 151 -3.82 20.37 5.54
CA ASN A 151 -2.73 19.79 6.32
C ASN A 151 -2.13 18.63 5.51
N VAL A 152 -0.95 18.85 4.93
CA VAL A 152 -0.35 17.97 3.94
C VAL A 152 0.88 17.27 4.54
N ALA A 153 0.79 15.96 4.66
CA ALA A 153 1.90 15.12 5.05
C ALA A 153 2.82 14.90 3.84
N SER A 154 4.07 15.36 3.94
CA SER A 154 5.13 15.08 2.97
C SER A 154 5.51 13.60 3.07
N LEU A 155 4.88 12.76 2.25
CA LEU A 155 5.05 11.31 2.27
C LEU A 155 4.60 10.69 0.95
N GLU A 156 5.49 9.94 0.32
CA GLU A 156 5.23 9.13 -0.88
C GLU A 156 6.01 7.82 -0.84
N TYR A 157 5.66 6.90 -1.74
CA TYR A 157 6.45 5.70 -2.01
C TYR A 157 7.21 5.90 -3.33
N ASP A 158 8.55 5.84 -3.28
CA ASP A 158 9.37 5.89 -4.49
C ASP A 158 9.53 4.50 -5.07
N PHE A 159 8.76 4.20 -6.11
CA PHE A 159 8.81 2.91 -6.81
C PHE A 159 10.18 2.59 -7.45
N LYS A 160 11.04 3.60 -7.68
CA LYS A 160 12.40 3.35 -8.22
C LYS A 160 13.36 2.84 -7.17
N SER A 161 13.34 3.40 -5.97
CA SER A 161 14.19 2.98 -4.86
C SER A 161 13.53 1.97 -3.92
N GLY A 162 12.22 1.74 -4.05
CA GLY A 162 11.47 0.75 -3.28
C GLY A 162 11.17 1.15 -1.83
N GLN A 163 11.24 2.45 -1.49
CA GLN A 163 11.15 2.93 -0.11
C GLN A 163 10.16 4.09 0.06
N LEU A 164 9.72 4.31 1.30
CA LEU A 164 8.98 5.50 1.70
C LEU A 164 9.93 6.71 1.76
N ILE A 165 9.50 7.83 1.18
CA ILE A 165 10.27 9.08 1.15
C ILE A 165 9.39 10.26 1.55
N SER A 166 10.00 11.28 2.14
CA SER A 166 9.41 12.61 2.18
C SER A 166 9.52 13.22 0.78
N GLN A 167 8.48 13.91 0.32
CA GLN A 167 8.43 14.53 -1.01
C GLN A 167 7.71 15.88 -0.92
N TYR A 168 8.46 16.91 -0.53
CA TYR A 168 7.97 18.29 -0.39
C TYR A 168 7.86 18.97 -1.75
N SER A 169 8.79 18.71 -2.66
CA SER A 169 8.92 19.40 -3.95
C SER A 169 7.65 19.27 -4.81
N LYS A 170 7.00 18.12 -4.76
CA LYS A 170 5.70 17.86 -5.41
C LYS A 170 4.57 18.72 -4.84
N VAL A 171 4.44 18.77 -3.51
CA VAL A 171 3.45 19.61 -2.82
C VAL A 171 3.67 21.09 -3.16
N LEU A 172 4.92 21.53 -3.15
CA LEU A 172 5.29 22.90 -3.50
C LEU A 172 4.95 23.23 -4.96
N SER A 173 5.16 22.29 -5.89
CA SER A 173 4.78 22.47 -7.30
C SER A 173 3.27 22.70 -7.44
N VAL A 174 2.46 21.84 -6.83
CA VAL A 174 0.99 21.93 -6.86
C VAL A 174 0.51 23.21 -6.17
N ALA A 175 1.06 23.54 -5.00
CA ALA A 175 0.73 24.77 -4.30
C ALA A 175 1.11 26.02 -5.11
N LYS A 176 2.20 25.99 -5.89
CA LYS A 176 2.61 27.09 -6.77
C LYS A 176 1.62 27.29 -7.92
N ASN A 177 1.15 26.20 -8.53
CA ASN A 177 0.12 26.23 -9.57
C ASN A 177 -1.20 26.78 -9.05
N LEU A 178 -1.62 26.30 -7.88
CA LEU A 178 -2.80 26.77 -7.16
C LEU A 178 -2.58 28.11 -6.47
N ARG A 179 -1.38 28.71 -6.56
CA ARG A 179 -0.88 29.93 -5.87
C ARG A 179 -1.20 29.99 -4.36
N LEU A 180 -1.27 28.85 -3.69
CA LEU A 180 -1.62 28.78 -2.27
C LEU A 180 -0.39 29.10 -1.40
N PRO A 181 -0.55 29.86 -0.30
CA PRO A 181 0.49 30.02 0.69
C PRO A 181 0.83 28.67 1.36
N VAL A 182 2.12 28.43 1.59
CA VAL A 182 2.64 27.22 2.22
C VAL A 182 3.42 27.59 3.48
N LEU A 183 3.08 26.95 4.58
CA LEU A 183 3.75 27.06 5.86
C LEU A 183 4.29 25.70 6.28
N HIS A 184 5.61 25.61 6.49
CA HIS A 184 6.29 24.36 6.85
C HIS A 184 6.56 24.27 8.35
N SER A 185 6.21 23.17 9.02
CA SER A 185 6.55 22.92 10.43
C SER A 185 7.76 22.02 10.60
N LEU A 186 8.70 22.38 11.49
CA LEU A 186 9.89 21.57 11.77
C LEU A 186 9.70 20.52 12.87
N ASN A 187 8.76 20.76 13.79
CA ASN A 187 8.55 19.93 14.98
C ASN A 187 7.07 19.98 15.41
N ALA A 188 6.73 19.17 16.43
CA ALA A 188 5.36 19.02 16.91
C ALA A 188 4.73 20.33 17.42
N VAL A 189 5.50 21.18 18.12
CA VAL A 189 5.00 22.45 18.68
C VAL A 189 4.69 23.43 17.56
N GLU A 190 5.60 23.56 16.58
CA GLU A 190 5.34 24.35 15.36
C GLU A 190 4.11 23.82 14.61
N ALA A 191 3.98 22.50 14.46
CA ALA A 191 2.85 21.90 13.77
C ALA A 191 1.52 22.23 14.47
N GLN A 192 1.49 22.20 15.81
CA GLN A 192 0.32 22.63 16.59
C GLN A 192 -0.01 24.10 16.35
N HIS A 193 0.98 24.98 16.45
CA HIS A 193 0.79 26.42 16.25
C HIS A 193 0.31 26.75 14.84
N PHE A 194 0.84 26.05 13.83
CA PHE A 194 0.51 26.28 12.42
C PHE A 194 -0.84 25.66 12.03
N ALA A 195 -1.26 24.57 12.66
CA ALA A 195 -2.65 24.12 12.56
C ALA A 195 -3.63 25.16 13.09
N ILE A 196 -3.34 25.77 14.25
CA ILE A 196 -4.17 26.85 14.81
C ILE A 196 -4.18 28.07 13.87
N LEU A 197 -3.01 28.48 13.37
CA LEU A 197 -2.88 29.62 12.46
C LEU A 197 -3.63 29.39 11.14
N THR A 198 -3.43 28.24 10.49
CA THR A 198 -4.10 27.94 9.22
C THR A 198 -5.61 27.78 9.39
N ASN A 199 -6.09 27.33 10.55
CA ASN A 199 -7.51 27.30 10.86
C ASN A 199 -8.10 28.72 10.99
N ALA A 200 -7.40 29.63 11.69
CA ALA A 200 -7.79 31.03 11.77
C ALA A 200 -7.78 31.72 10.40
N LEU A 201 -6.78 31.44 9.56
CA LEU A 201 -6.72 31.91 8.16
C LEU A 201 -7.86 31.35 7.30
N ALA A 202 -8.19 30.07 7.46
CA ALA A 202 -9.34 29.45 6.79
C ALA A 202 -10.65 30.15 7.16
N LYS A 203 -10.87 30.48 8.44
CA LYS A 203 -12.04 31.26 8.88
C LYS A 203 -12.12 32.65 8.24
N LEU A 204 -10.97 33.21 7.87
CA LEU A 204 -10.84 34.47 7.12
C LEU A 204 -10.85 34.29 5.59
N LYS A 205 -11.19 33.09 5.11
CA LYS A 205 -11.18 32.70 3.69
C LYS A 205 -9.82 32.89 3.05
N ILE A 206 -8.75 32.46 3.73
CA ILE A 206 -7.39 32.39 3.18
C ILE A 206 -6.97 30.92 3.22
N THR A 207 -7.16 30.22 2.09
CA THR A 207 -6.78 28.82 1.97
C THR A 207 -5.27 28.68 2.07
N THR A 208 -4.80 27.87 3.02
CA THR A 208 -3.37 27.72 3.32
C THR A 208 -2.98 26.25 3.39
N VAL A 209 -1.81 25.92 2.86
CA VAL A 209 -1.17 24.61 2.96
C VAL A 209 -0.23 24.62 4.17
N HIS A 210 -0.56 23.85 5.19
CA HIS A 210 0.35 23.48 6.26
C HIS A 210 1.08 22.18 5.87
N LEU A 211 2.38 22.28 5.61
CA LEU A 211 3.24 21.19 5.14
C LEU A 211 4.13 20.68 6.28
N PHE A 212 4.15 19.37 6.50
CA PHE A 212 4.98 18.75 7.53
C PHE A 212 5.61 17.45 7.04
N ASP A 213 6.67 16.98 7.72
CA ASP A 213 7.39 15.77 7.37
C ASP A 213 6.57 14.52 7.73
N GLY A 214 5.87 13.93 6.76
CA GLY A 214 5.02 12.78 7.01
C GLY A 214 5.80 11.54 7.45
N LEU A 215 6.95 11.29 6.83
CA LEU A 215 7.79 10.13 7.15
C LEU A 215 8.24 10.14 8.61
N SER A 216 8.68 11.29 9.13
CA SER A 216 9.10 11.39 10.52
C SER A 216 7.93 11.56 11.50
N PHE A 217 6.91 12.36 11.16
CA PHE A 217 5.88 12.76 12.13
C PHE A 217 4.90 11.65 12.49
N LEU A 218 4.57 10.77 11.54
CA LEU A 218 3.50 9.79 11.74
C LEU A 218 3.89 8.71 12.76
N LYS A 219 5.11 8.19 12.65
CA LYS A 219 5.55 6.98 13.39
C LYS A 219 6.67 7.21 14.39
N THR A 220 7.25 8.42 14.47
CA THR A 220 8.22 8.74 15.52
C THR A 220 7.51 9.15 16.79
N ASN A 221 7.63 8.36 17.86
CA ASN A 221 7.18 8.77 19.19
C ASN A 221 8.32 9.46 19.92
N GLN A 222 8.05 10.58 20.57
CA GLN A 222 9.09 11.31 21.30
C GLN A 222 8.55 12.14 22.45
N THR A 223 9.44 12.59 23.33
CA THR A 223 9.13 13.64 24.30
C THR A 223 8.88 14.94 23.57
N ILE A 224 7.66 15.46 23.69
CA ILE A 224 7.24 16.75 23.16
C ILE A 224 6.96 17.67 24.33
N SER A 225 7.78 18.71 24.48
CA SER A 225 7.65 19.71 25.53
C SER A 225 7.14 21.03 24.95
N GLY A 226 6.19 21.66 25.64
CA GLY A 226 5.66 22.98 25.25
C GLY A 226 4.43 22.95 24.34
N SER A 227 3.74 21.82 24.25
CA SER A 227 2.42 21.78 23.62
C SER A 227 1.40 22.62 24.42
N LEU A 228 0.56 23.37 23.72
CA LEU A 228 -0.40 24.28 24.34
C LEU A 228 -1.50 23.51 25.09
N SER A 229 -2.00 24.10 26.18
CA SER A 229 -3.21 23.59 26.85
C SER A 229 -4.44 23.87 26.00
N ASN A 230 -5.52 23.12 26.24
CA ASN A 230 -6.77 23.25 25.47
C ASN A 230 -7.41 24.64 25.59
N GLU A 231 -7.34 25.23 26.79
CA GLU A 231 -7.80 26.60 27.03
C GLU A 231 -6.96 27.60 26.24
N ARG A 232 -5.64 27.34 26.15
CA ARG A 232 -4.72 28.18 25.38
C ARG A 232 -4.91 28.01 23.87
N ILE A 233 -5.18 26.81 23.37
CA ILE A 233 -5.50 26.57 21.95
C ILE A 233 -6.70 27.43 21.52
N ARG A 234 -7.79 27.43 22.30
CA ARG A 234 -8.95 28.28 22.02
C ARG A 234 -8.59 29.77 22.06
N ALA A 235 -7.95 30.21 23.15
CA ALA A 235 -7.61 31.62 23.33
C ALA A 235 -6.72 32.13 22.19
N VAL A 236 -5.76 31.32 21.73
CA VAL A 236 -4.87 31.65 20.62
C VAL A 236 -5.63 31.71 19.30
N ALA A 237 -6.52 30.75 19.02
CA ALA A 237 -7.34 30.77 17.81
C ALA A 237 -8.24 32.01 17.73
N ASP A 238 -8.90 32.36 18.84
CA ASP A 238 -9.77 33.53 18.94
C ASP A 238 -8.96 34.83 18.82
N GLU A 239 -7.83 34.95 19.53
CA GLU A 239 -6.98 36.14 19.49
C GLU A 239 -6.34 36.35 18.11
N LEU A 240 -5.93 35.27 17.44
CA LEU A 240 -5.46 35.31 16.05
C LEU A 240 -6.56 35.82 15.11
N TYR A 241 -7.76 35.26 15.20
CA TYR A 241 -8.88 35.70 14.37
C TYR A 241 -9.15 37.20 14.58
N GLU A 242 -9.30 37.65 15.82
CA GLU A 242 -9.57 39.05 16.15
C GLU A 242 -8.47 40.02 15.67
N LYS A 243 -7.19 39.65 15.84
CA LYS A 243 -6.07 40.51 15.41
C LYS A 243 -5.89 40.53 13.89
N LEU A 244 -6.23 39.46 13.19
CA LEU A 244 -6.07 39.33 11.73
C LEU A 244 -7.26 39.87 10.95
N ASN A 245 -8.48 39.68 11.46
CA ASN A 245 -9.72 40.00 10.76
C ASN A 245 -9.76 41.48 10.33
N GLY A 246 -10.07 41.72 9.05
CA GLY A 246 -10.10 43.04 8.43
C GLY A 246 -8.75 43.67 8.16
N LYS A 247 -7.66 43.27 8.83
CA LYS A 247 -6.30 43.79 8.61
C LYS A 247 -5.55 42.99 7.55
N ILE A 248 -5.60 41.66 7.63
CA ILE A 248 -4.82 40.79 6.73
C ILE A 248 -5.28 40.93 5.27
N GLN A 249 -6.58 41.13 5.03
CA GLN A 249 -7.12 41.31 3.68
C GLN A 249 -6.69 42.62 3.01
N LEU A 250 -6.24 43.61 3.78
CA LEU A 250 -5.72 44.88 3.24
C LEU A 250 -4.28 44.76 2.72
N LEU A 251 -3.58 43.67 3.07
CA LEU A 251 -2.20 43.44 2.68
C LEU A 251 -2.12 42.72 1.32
N PRO A 252 -1.06 42.99 0.52
CA PRO A 252 -0.76 42.18 -0.66
C PRO A 252 -0.60 40.70 -0.27
N ALA A 253 -1.08 39.78 -1.10
CA ALA A 253 -1.03 38.34 -0.84
C ALA A 253 0.38 37.84 -0.44
N VAL A 254 1.43 38.41 -1.04
CA VAL A 254 2.84 38.10 -0.75
C VAL A 254 3.25 38.39 0.70
N SER A 255 2.57 39.31 1.38
CA SER A 255 2.87 39.73 2.77
C SER A 255 1.88 39.22 3.81
N GLN A 256 0.78 38.58 3.39
CA GLN A 256 -0.26 38.12 4.31
C GLN A 256 0.25 37.06 5.28
N LEU A 257 1.00 36.06 4.78
CA LEU A 257 1.49 34.96 5.62
C LEU A 257 2.53 35.42 6.65
N SER A 258 3.43 36.34 6.29
CA SER A 258 4.41 36.86 7.24
C SER A 258 3.81 37.83 8.25
N PHE A 259 2.79 38.60 7.86
CA PHE A 259 1.99 39.33 8.84
C PHE A 259 1.28 38.38 9.79
N ALA A 260 0.68 37.30 9.28
CA ALA A 260 0.04 36.27 10.11
C ALA A 260 1.03 35.63 11.12
N LEU A 261 2.25 35.33 10.70
CA LEU A 261 3.33 34.88 11.59
C LEU A 261 3.71 35.92 12.64
N SER A 262 3.76 37.22 12.28
CA SER A 262 4.07 38.28 13.25
C SER A 262 2.99 38.41 14.34
N VAL A 263 1.72 38.23 13.97
CA VAL A 263 0.60 38.22 14.93
C VAL A 263 0.67 36.96 15.79
N LEU A 264 0.97 35.80 15.20
CA LEU A 264 1.18 34.55 15.95
C LEU A 264 2.30 34.71 17.00
N ASN A 265 3.40 35.38 16.63
CA ASN A 265 4.50 35.69 17.54
C ASN A 265 4.08 36.61 18.68
N GLU A 266 3.27 37.64 18.40
CA GLU A 266 2.72 38.52 19.43
C GLU A 266 1.85 37.74 20.42
N VAL A 267 1.01 36.84 19.91
CA VAL A 267 0.07 36.05 20.72
C VAL A 267 0.81 35.00 21.57
N LEU A 268 1.77 34.28 21.00
CA LEU A 268 2.44 33.14 21.65
C LEU A 268 3.77 33.47 22.32
N GLY A 269 4.33 34.66 22.07
CA GLY A 269 5.69 34.99 22.50
C GLY A 269 6.78 34.25 21.72
N THR A 270 6.46 33.77 20.52
CA THR A 270 7.41 33.09 19.62
C THR A 270 8.14 34.09 18.72
N SER A 271 9.07 33.61 17.89
CA SER A 271 9.86 34.45 16.97
C SER A 271 9.94 33.86 15.55
N TYR A 272 8.86 33.23 15.09
CA TYR A 272 8.79 32.64 13.77
C TYR A 272 8.96 33.68 12.66
N ALA A 273 9.84 33.41 11.71
CA ALA A 273 10.00 34.20 10.49
C ALA A 273 9.80 33.33 9.23
N PRO A 274 9.47 33.95 8.08
CA PRO A 274 9.49 33.31 6.75
C PRO A 274 10.81 32.57 6.45
N PHE A 275 11.91 33.21 6.85
CA PHE A 275 13.27 32.76 6.66
C PHE A 275 14.04 33.01 7.96
N GLU A 276 14.87 32.08 8.40
CA GLU A 276 15.67 32.20 9.61
C GLU A 276 17.13 31.89 9.31
N TYR A 277 18.03 32.83 9.62
CA TYR A 277 19.46 32.65 9.45
C TYR A 277 20.11 32.13 10.73
N TYR A 278 20.95 31.12 10.58
CA TYR A 278 21.76 30.52 11.64
C TYR A 278 23.23 30.55 11.23
N GLY A 279 24.12 30.89 12.17
CA GLY A 279 25.56 30.91 11.95
C GLY A 279 26.19 32.31 11.98
N PRO A 280 27.50 32.42 11.70
CA PRO A 280 28.24 33.68 11.80
C PRO A 280 27.91 34.64 10.65
N GLN A 281 27.85 35.95 10.92
CA GLN A 281 27.59 36.98 9.90
C GLN A 281 28.72 37.13 8.86
N GLY A 282 29.90 36.55 9.10
CA GLY A 282 31.04 36.56 8.17
C GLY A 282 31.13 35.35 7.23
N ALA A 283 30.09 34.52 7.13
CA ALA A 283 30.13 33.26 6.39
C ALA A 283 30.31 33.46 4.87
N GLU A 284 31.34 32.83 4.30
CA GLU A 284 31.58 32.83 2.85
C GLU A 284 30.62 31.89 2.09
N THR A 285 30.18 30.81 2.74
CA THR A 285 29.23 29.84 2.20
C THR A 285 28.00 29.78 3.09
N VAL A 286 26.81 29.92 2.49
CA VAL A 286 25.52 29.84 3.19
C VAL A 286 24.68 28.72 2.57
N TYR A 287 24.21 27.80 3.40
CA TYR A 287 23.30 26.73 2.98
C TYR A 287 21.85 27.22 3.03
N VAL A 288 20.96 26.73 2.16
CA VAL A 288 19.54 27.08 2.18
C VAL A 288 18.73 25.80 2.04
N ALA A 289 17.82 25.56 2.98
CA ALA A 289 17.01 24.34 3.00
C ALA A 289 15.62 24.60 3.59
N TYR A 290 14.66 23.77 3.16
CA TYR A 290 13.44 23.48 3.91
C TYR A 290 13.52 22.02 4.41
N GLY A 291 12.56 21.59 5.22
CA GLY A 291 12.52 20.21 5.73
C GLY A 291 13.17 20.04 7.09
N SER A 292 12.58 19.15 7.90
CA SER A 292 13.04 18.79 9.25
C SER A 292 14.43 18.14 9.21
N LYS A 293 14.63 17.18 8.31
CA LYS A 293 15.86 16.37 8.20
C LYS A 293 17.07 17.23 7.80
N GLU A 294 16.93 18.01 6.74
CA GLU A 294 17.94 18.93 6.23
C GLU A 294 18.34 19.97 7.27
N THR A 295 17.34 20.59 7.90
CA THR A 295 17.57 21.64 8.90
C THR A 295 18.26 21.08 10.14
N THR A 296 17.87 19.89 10.59
CA THR A 296 18.51 19.22 11.73
C THR A 296 19.97 18.87 11.43
N LEU A 297 20.24 18.36 10.22
CA LEU A 297 21.58 18.02 9.77
C LEU A 297 22.50 19.26 9.66
N LEU A 298 21.99 20.37 9.11
CA LEU A 298 22.74 21.63 9.01
C LEU A 298 23.06 22.23 10.38
N LYS A 299 22.10 22.18 11.32
CA LYS A 299 22.32 22.59 12.72
C LYS A 299 23.45 21.77 13.35
N ARG A 300 23.46 20.45 13.13
CA ARG A 300 24.49 19.54 13.65
C ARG A 300 25.87 19.82 13.09
N LEU A 301 25.97 20.11 11.79
CA LEU A 301 27.23 20.47 11.14
C LEU A 301 27.76 21.85 11.56
N ASN A 302 26.97 22.64 12.31
CA ASN A 302 27.32 23.99 12.77
C ASN A 302 27.79 24.91 11.61
N VAL A 303 27.13 24.79 10.46
CA VAL A 303 27.38 25.62 9.28
C VAL A 303 26.44 26.82 9.23
N ALA A 304 26.79 27.85 8.46
CA ALA A 304 25.88 28.97 8.22
C ALA A 304 24.75 28.57 7.27
N PHE A 305 23.49 28.69 7.68
CA PHE A 305 22.36 28.30 6.84
C PHE A 305 21.11 29.18 7.04
N VAL A 306 20.26 29.20 6.02
CA VAL A 306 18.91 29.80 6.04
C VAL A 306 17.88 28.67 6.02
N HIS A 307 17.08 28.58 7.07
CA HIS A 307 15.89 27.75 7.07
C HIS A 307 14.75 28.49 6.37
N VAL A 308 14.11 27.84 5.40
CA VAL A 308 12.96 28.37 4.67
C VAL A 308 11.68 27.78 5.25
N ARG A 309 10.93 28.58 5.99
CA ARG A 309 9.65 28.17 6.60
C ARG A 309 8.47 28.41 5.66
N THR A 310 8.50 29.50 4.92
CA THR A 310 7.46 29.86 3.95
C THR A 310 8.05 29.88 2.54
N VAL A 311 7.88 28.79 1.79
CA VAL A 311 8.39 28.69 0.42
C VAL A 311 7.49 29.48 -0.55
N LEU A 312 6.18 29.50 -0.28
CA LEU A 312 5.19 30.21 -1.09
C LEU A 312 4.31 31.07 -0.19
N PRO A 313 4.12 32.36 -0.47
CA PRO A 313 4.88 33.17 -1.43
C PRO A 313 6.33 33.41 -0.96
N PHE A 314 7.29 33.44 -1.90
CA PHE A 314 8.70 33.69 -1.57
C PHE A 314 8.98 35.20 -1.45
N GLU A 315 9.20 35.70 -0.22
CA GLU A 315 9.46 37.13 0.03
C GLU A 315 10.91 37.52 -0.28
N VAL A 316 11.17 37.83 -1.56
CA VAL A 316 12.50 38.14 -2.12
C VAL A 316 13.33 39.10 -1.26
N ALA A 317 12.76 40.22 -0.81
CA ALA A 317 13.52 41.21 -0.04
C ALA A 317 14.00 40.63 1.30
N LYS A 318 13.10 39.99 2.06
CA LYS A 318 13.43 39.41 3.37
C LYS A 318 14.47 38.30 3.27
N PHE A 319 14.40 37.46 2.23
CA PHE A 319 15.41 36.43 2.01
C PHE A 319 16.79 37.04 1.74
N VAL A 320 16.88 37.99 0.80
CA VAL A 320 18.16 38.57 0.39
C VAL A 320 18.83 39.36 1.51
N ASP A 321 18.04 40.04 2.35
CA ASP A 321 18.53 40.80 3.50
C ASP A 321 19.13 39.89 4.59
N LEU A 322 18.73 38.62 4.66
CA LEU A 322 19.29 37.63 5.59
C LEU A 322 20.60 37.00 5.12
N VAL A 323 20.85 36.97 3.82
CA VAL A 323 22.12 36.44 3.29
C VAL A 323 23.22 37.47 3.59
N PRO A 324 24.28 37.15 4.36
CA PRO A 324 25.30 38.12 4.71
C PRO A 324 25.99 38.75 3.49
N ALA A 325 26.41 40.01 3.59
CA ALA A 325 27.02 40.73 2.48
C ALA A 325 28.32 40.09 1.97
N GLY A 326 29.09 39.44 2.86
CA GLY A 326 30.35 38.77 2.54
C GLY A 326 30.23 37.36 1.95
N THR A 327 29.01 36.84 1.80
CA THR A 327 28.77 35.51 1.22
C THR A 327 29.21 35.47 -0.25
N LYS A 328 29.99 34.46 -0.63
CA LYS A 328 30.47 34.21 -1.99
C LYS A 328 29.67 33.11 -2.69
N GLN A 329 29.21 32.13 -1.91
CA GLN A 329 28.51 30.94 -2.40
C GLN A 329 27.25 30.65 -1.58
N VAL A 330 26.19 30.26 -2.28
CA VAL A 330 24.96 29.72 -1.69
C VAL A 330 24.78 28.28 -2.16
N VAL A 331 24.57 27.37 -1.21
CA VAL A 331 24.34 25.95 -1.47
C VAL A 331 22.90 25.61 -1.12
N VAL A 332 22.10 25.26 -2.11
CA VAL A 332 20.70 24.90 -1.90
C VAL A 332 20.58 23.40 -1.69
N ILE A 333 20.05 23.01 -0.55
CA ILE A 333 19.73 21.62 -0.21
C ILE A 333 18.23 21.47 -0.37
N GLY A 334 17.81 20.63 -1.30
CA GLY A 334 16.40 20.38 -1.55
C GLY A 334 16.21 19.34 -2.63
N GLU A 335 15.01 18.78 -2.63
CA GLU A 335 14.59 17.74 -3.56
C GLU A 335 14.47 18.28 -4.99
N LYS A 336 14.56 17.35 -5.94
CA LYS A 336 14.27 17.61 -7.35
C LYS A 336 12.91 17.02 -7.70
N TYR A 337 12.11 17.79 -8.41
CA TYR A 337 10.89 17.33 -9.05
C TYR A 337 11.00 17.57 -10.56
N HIS A 338 10.81 16.53 -11.37
CA HIS A 338 11.10 16.52 -12.81
C HIS A 338 12.51 17.07 -13.16
N GLY A 339 13.52 16.71 -12.34
CA GLY A 339 14.90 17.14 -12.54
C GLY A 339 15.22 18.57 -12.09
N VAL A 340 14.24 19.31 -11.57
CA VAL A 340 14.36 20.72 -11.16
C VAL A 340 14.27 20.88 -9.65
N ASN A 341 15.19 21.63 -9.05
CA ASN A 341 15.10 22.08 -7.65
C ASN A 341 14.40 23.45 -7.60
N LEU A 342 13.12 23.47 -7.18
CA LEU A 342 12.30 24.68 -7.15
C LEU A 342 12.87 25.76 -6.20
N LEU A 343 13.37 25.36 -5.03
CA LEU A 343 13.96 26.27 -4.06
C LEU A 343 15.19 26.98 -4.66
N LYS A 344 16.03 26.25 -5.41
CA LYS A 344 17.20 26.84 -6.08
C LYS A 344 16.79 27.91 -7.08
N LEU A 345 15.73 27.66 -7.86
CA LEU A 345 15.21 28.65 -8.79
C LEU A 345 14.73 29.92 -8.07
N ASP A 346 13.98 29.76 -6.98
CA ASP A 346 13.46 30.89 -6.20
C ASP A 346 14.61 31.68 -5.53
N VAL A 347 15.61 31.00 -4.95
CA VAL A 347 16.83 31.61 -4.38
C VAL A 347 17.63 32.37 -5.44
N GLN A 348 17.88 31.74 -6.59
CA GLN A 348 18.65 32.34 -7.67
C GLN A 348 17.93 33.56 -8.26
N ALA A 349 16.61 33.46 -8.45
CA ALA A 349 15.79 34.59 -8.91
C ALA A 349 15.79 35.73 -7.89
N ALA A 350 15.65 35.44 -6.60
CA ALA A 350 15.65 36.46 -5.54
C ALA A 350 16.98 37.24 -5.50
N LEU A 351 18.11 36.53 -5.54
CA LEU A 351 19.45 37.13 -5.57
C LEU A 351 19.65 37.97 -6.84
N TYR A 352 19.22 37.47 -8.00
CA TYR A 352 19.32 38.18 -9.28
C TYR A 352 18.50 39.49 -9.27
N VAL A 353 17.24 39.45 -8.81
CA VAL A 353 16.36 40.63 -8.74
C VAL A 353 16.93 41.73 -7.84
N LYS A 354 17.66 41.34 -6.78
CA LYS A 354 18.35 42.26 -5.87
C LYS A 354 19.80 42.55 -6.28
N GLN A 355 20.20 42.18 -7.50
CA GLN A 355 21.52 42.44 -8.08
C GLN A 355 22.68 41.86 -7.25
N ARG A 356 22.46 40.73 -6.58
CA ARG A 356 23.49 39.96 -5.87
C ARG A 356 23.94 38.77 -6.72
N PHE A 357 25.12 38.89 -7.33
CA PHE A 357 25.67 37.85 -8.22
C PHE A 357 26.60 36.92 -7.45
N LEU A 358 26.02 35.91 -6.81
CA LEU A 358 26.74 34.88 -6.03
C LEU A 358 26.75 33.54 -6.80
N LYS A 359 27.70 32.65 -6.46
CA LYS A 359 27.66 31.28 -6.97
C LYS A 359 26.54 30.50 -6.27
N VAL A 360 25.49 30.10 -6.99
CA VAL A 360 24.41 29.26 -6.45
C VAL A 360 24.59 27.83 -6.96
N VAL A 361 24.78 26.88 -6.05
CA VAL A 361 24.88 25.45 -6.37
C VAL A 361 23.80 24.67 -5.64
N GLU A 362 23.55 23.44 -6.08
CA GLU A 362 22.63 22.50 -5.44
C GLU A 362 23.43 21.31 -4.91
N GLU A 363 23.01 20.76 -3.79
CA GLU A 363 23.57 19.53 -3.22
C GLU A 363 22.48 18.64 -2.63
N THR A 364 22.79 17.35 -2.45
CA THR A 364 21.88 16.35 -1.87
C THR A 364 22.16 16.12 -0.39
N VAL A 365 21.12 15.82 0.39
CA VAL A 365 21.21 15.50 1.82
C VAL A 365 22.21 14.37 2.12
N ALA A 366 22.26 13.34 1.28
CA ALA A 366 23.11 12.16 1.46
C ALA A 366 24.62 12.47 1.57
N GLN A 367 25.10 13.55 0.95
CA GLN A 367 26.50 13.95 1.09
C GLN A 367 26.80 14.49 2.50
N PHE A 368 25.85 15.20 3.10
CA PHE A 368 26.01 15.83 4.41
C PHE A 368 25.86 14.85 5.56
N GLU A 369 25.05 13.80 5.39
CA GLU A 369 24.92 12.72 6.38
C GLU A 369 26.28 12.09 6.69
N ARG A 370 27.14 11.91 5.66
CA ARG A 370 28.50 11.38 5.81
C ARG A 370 29.45 12.32 6.56
N LEU A 371 29.21 13.63 6.51
CA LEU A 371 30.04 14.63 7.19
C LEU A 371 29.66 14.80 8.66
N ALA A 372 28.39 14.60 8.99
CA ALA A 372 27.84 14.82 10.33
C ALA A 372 28.27 13.77 11.36
N THR A 373 28.78 12.60 10.93
CA THR A 373 29.25 11.48 11.77
C THR A 373 30.40 11.81 12.74
N SER A 374 30.93 13.04 12.76
CA SER A 374 32.12 13.46 13.52
C SER A 374 31.83 14.32 14.76
N VAL A 375 30.57 14.61 15.08
CA VAL A 375 30.19 15.47 16.22
C VAL A 375 30.08 14.65 17.51
N VAL A 376 30.63 15.18 18.61
CA VAL A 376 30.58 14.57 19.96
C VAL A 376 29.26 14.91 20.63
N GLU A 377 28.54 13.90 21.12
CA GLU A 377 27.13 14.06 21.50
C GLU A 377 26.82 13.34 22.82
N THR A 378 25.89 13.92 23.58
CA THR A 378 25.46 13.47 24.90
C THR A 378 24.16 12.69 24.79
N GLY A 379 24.14 11.43 25.25
CA GLY A 379 22.97 10.55 25.20
C GLY A 379 23.28 9.21 24.53
N SER A 380 22.29 8.30 24.49
CA SER A 380 22.47 6.95 23.96
C SER A 380 21.55 6.66 22.77
N HIS A 381 22.03 5.87 21.82
CA HIS A 381 21.26 5.39 20.66
C HIS A 381 21.33 3.87 20.61
N PHE A 382 20.17 3.23 20.61
CA PHE A 382 20.02 1.77 20.56
C PHE A 382 19.19 1.38 19.36
N GLN A 383 19.44 0.19 18.82
CA GLN A 383 18.64 -0.37 17.73
C GLN A 383 18.36 -1.85 17.99
N PHE A 384 17.17 -2.27 17.59
CA PHE A 384 16.75 -3.66 17.54
C PHE A 384 16.43 -4.03 16.10
N LEU A 385 16.95 -5.16 15.64
CA LEU A 385 16.64 -5.76 14.34
C LEU A 385 16.05 -7.15 14.59
N THR A 386 14.80 -7.34 14.21
CA THR A 386 14.10 -8.62 14.35
C THR A 386 13.41 -8.97 13.05
N ALA A 387 12.97 -10.23 12.90
CA ALA A 387 11.91 -10.48 11.93
C ALA A 387 10.67 -9.64 12.34
N ASP A 388 9.96 -9.07 11.37
CA ASP A 388 8.77 -8.24 11.62
C ASP A 388 7.53 -9.04 12.08
N ASN A 389 7.60 -10.37 12.08
CA ASN A 389 6.66 -11.29 12.71
C ASN A 389 7.25 -12.01 13.94
N SER A 390 8.41 -11.59 14.43
CA SER A 390 9.04 -12.20 15.61
C SER A 390 8.14 -12.05 16.84
N PRO A 391 8.09 -13.04 17.76
CA PRO A 391 7.39 -12.88 19.04
C PRO A 391 8.03 -11.82 19.96
N PHE A 392 9.19 -11.27 19.58
CA PHE A 392 9.94 -10.28 20.36
C PHE A 392 9.87 -8.84 19.80
N VAL A 393 9.05 -8.59 18.78
CA VAL A 393 8.87 -7.26 18.15
C VAL A 393 8.42 -6.16 19.12
N ASP A 394 7.79 -6.53 20.24
CA ASP A 394 7.30 -5.61 21.27
C ASP A 394 8.36 -5.26 22.34
N VAL A 395 9.45 -6.02 22.43
CA VAL A 395 10.54 -5.80 23.40
C VAL A 395 11.14 -4.39 23.33
N PRO A 396 11.45 -3.82 22.14
CA PRO A 396 12.00 -2.47 22.05
C PRO A 396 11.02 -1.41 22.56
N SER A 397 9.72 -1.62 22.33
CA SER A 397 8.65 -0.74 22.80
C SER A 397 8.55 -0.77 24.34
N LYS A 398 8.62 -1.96 24.94
CA LYS A 398 8.66 -2.16 26.40
C LYS A 398 9.89 -1.51 27.07
N ILE A 399 11.06 -1.66 26.46
CA ILE A 399 12.29 -1.00 26.93
C ILE A 399 12.15 0.52 26.87
N THR A 400 11.61 1.03 25.76
CA THR A 400 11.34 2.46 25.59
C THR A 400 10.38 2.98 26.67
N HIS A 401 9.33 2.23 27.00
CA HIS A 401 8.42 2.57 28.08
C HIS A 401 9.16 2.71 29.42
N ALA A 402 9.97 1.71 29.81
CA ALA A 402 10.74 1.75 31.05
C ALA A 402 11.81 2.86 31.08
N LEU A 403 12.39 3.21 29.94
CA LEU A 403 13.26 4.38 29.79
C LEU A 403 12.46 5.67 30.04
N SER A 404 11.27 5.83 29.47
CA SER A 404 10.47 7.05 29.60
C SER A 404 10.04 7.42 31.02
N LEU A 405 10.06 6.46 31.95
CA LEU A 405 9.77 6.67 33.37
C LEU A 405 10.94 7.31 34.14
N VAL A 406 12.11 7.47 33.52
CA VAL A 406 13.22 8.24 34.10
C VAL A 406 12.83 9.72 34.09
N PRO A 407 12.83 10.41 35.25
CA PRO A 407 12.47 11.82 35.33
C PRO A 407 13.32 12.68 34.39
N ASP A 408 12.67 13.64 33.72
CA ASP A 408 13.28 14.63 32.82
C ASP A 408 14.10 14.06 31.64
N MET A 409 14.02 12.75 31.39
CA MET A 409 14.69 12.15 30.25
C MET A 409 13.88 12.37 28.97
N ASP A 410 14.51 12.98 27.98
CA ASP A 410 13.98 13.02 26.62
C ASP A 410 14.23 11.68 25.94
N ILE A 411 13.20 11.19 25.25
CA ILE A 411 13.25 9.90 24.56
C ILE A 411 12.64 10.04 23.17
N GLN A 412 13.18 9.30 22.23
CA GLN A 412 12.63 9.14 20.89
C GLN A 412 12.63 7.64 20.55
N TYR A 413 11.54 7.20 19.94
CA TYR A 413 11.31 5.84 19.49
C TYR A 413 10.79 5.85 18.07
N ARG A 414 11.45 5.10 17.18
CA ARG A 414 11.08 5.00 15.78
C ARG A 414 11.06 3.53 15.30
N PRO A 415 9.88 2.93 15.12
CA PRO A 415 9.70 1.65 14.45
C PRO A 415 9.78 1.84 12.93
N LYS A 416 10.37 0.88 12.20
CA LYS A 416 10.51 0.87 10.74
C LYS A 416 10.35 -0.57 10.23
N PHE A 417 9.79 -0.73 9.03
CA PHE A 417 9.66 -2.03 8.38
C PHE A 417 10.31 -2.04 7.01
N ASP A 418 11.15 -3.05 6.79
CA ASP A 418 11.77 -3.37 5.50
C ASP A 418 11.23 -4.71 5.00
N ASN A 419 10.42 -4.67 3.94
CA ASN A 419 9.79 -5.85 3.36
C ASN A 419 10.66 -6.53 2.29
N THR A 420 11.85 -5.98 2.00
CA THR A 420 12.75 -6.47 0.94
C THR A 420 13.78 -7.47 1.46
N VAL A 421 14.23 -7.30 2.71
CA VAL A 421 15.22 -8.18 3.36
C VAL A 421 14.50 -9.25 4.18
N ASN A 422 14.98 -10.50 4.12
CA ASN A 422 14.54 -11.63 4.95
C ASN A 422 13.01 -11.84 5.06
N SER A 423 12.26 -11.56 3.98
CA SER A 423 10.78 -11.63 3.97
C SER A 423 10.10 -10.71 4.99
N GLY A 424 10.78 -9.67 5.48
CA GLY A 424 10.29 -8.72 6.47
C GLY A 424 11.24 -8.57 7.66
N VAL A 425 11.88 -7.40 7.77
CA VAL A 425 12.68 -6.99 8.92
C VAL A 425 12.00 -5.83 9.63
N PHE A 426 11.87 -5.95 10.94
CA PHE A 426 11.48 -4.86 11.82
C PHE A 426 12.72 -4.24 12.45
N SER A 427 12.83 -2.92 12.35
CA SER A 427 13.87 -2.12 12.99
C SER A 427 13.22 -1.16 13.98
N ALA A 428 13.73 -1.11 15.21
CA ALA A 428 13.32 -0.13 16.20
C ALA A 428 14.51 0.67 16.70
N ASP A 429 14.52 1.98 16.41
CA ASP A 429 15.50 2.93 16.90
C ASP A 429 15.01 3.56 18.22
N ILE A 430 15.86 3.58 19.24
CA ILE A 430 15.61 4.22 20.54
C ILE A 430 16.72 5.24 20.79
N ARG A 431 16.38 6.51 21.04
CA ARG A 431 17.33 7.56 21.42
C ARG A 431 16.96 8.15 22.77
N THR A 432 17.94 8.39 23.63
CA THR A 432 17.75 9.01 24.96
C THR A 432 18.62 10.26 25.13
N GLY A 433 18.08 11.25 25.84
CA GLY A 433 18.73 12.55 26.03
C GLY A 433 18.84 13.34 24.73
N SER A 434 19.82 14.24 24.65
CA SER A 434 20.15 15.01 23.44
C SER A 434 21.05 14.22 22.47
N ALA A 435 20.89 12.89 22.43
CA ALA A 435 21.67 12.01 21.58
C ALA A 435 21.47 12.41 20.12
N SER A 436 22.51 13.00 19.55
CA SER A 436 22.53 13.41 18.13
C SER A 436 23.32 12.41 17.27
N SER A 437 23.77 11.31 17.90
CA SER A 437 24.66 10.32 17.27
C SER A 437 23.84 9.33 16.48
N GLU A 438 24.26 9.11 15.24
CA GLU A 438 23.74 8.04 14.39
C GLU A 438 24.43 6.70 14.70
N LEU A 439 25.48 6.70 15.52
CA LEU A 439 26.19 5.49 15.90
C LEU A 439 25.58 4.88 17.16
N LEU A 440 25.38 3.57 17.12
CA LEU A 440 24.70 2.78 18.13
C LEU A 440 25.63 2.43 19.30
N ASP A 441 25.12 2.57 20.52
CA ASP A 441 25.74 2.05 21.75
C ASP A 441 25.45 0.56 21.93
N VAL A 442 24.23 0.13 21.61
CA VAL A 442 23.83 -1.29 21.64
C VAL A 442 22.99 -1.59 20.40
N LEU A 443 23.34 -2.66 19.71
CA LEU A 443 22.55 -3.26 18.65
C LEU A 443 22.14 -4.67 19.06
N VAL A 444 20.85 -4.95 19.04
CA VAL A 444 20.29 -6.29 19.29
C VAL A 444 19.77 -6.86 17.97
N VAL A 445 20.26 -8.03 17.57
CA VAL A 445 19.84 -8.75 16.36
C VAL A 445 19.23 -10.08 16.78
N GLU A 446 17.95 -10.25 16.52
CA GLU A 446 17.23 -11.45 16.92
C GLU A 446 17.49 -12.62 15.99
N ASP A 447 17.51 -12.39 14.68
CA ASP A 447 17.87 -13.39 13.68
C ASP A 447 19.28 -13.14 13.13
N ALA A 448 20.19 -14.06 13.42
CA ALA A 448 21.57 -14.01 12.93
C ALA A 448 21.67 -13.99 11.38
N GLN A 449 20.64 -14.42 10.64
CA GLN A 449 20.62 -14.31 9.18
C GLN A 449 20.66 -12.86 8.71
N ILE A 450 20.15 -11.90 9.49
CA ILE A 450 20.20 -10.46 9.15
C ILE A 450 21.66 -9.98 9.02
N LEU A 451 22.57 -10.55 9.82
CA LEU A 451 24.00 -10.20 9.80
C LEU A 451 24.69 -10.58 8.47
N ASN A 452 24.12 -11.54 7.75
CA ASN A 452 24.67 -12.00 6.47
C ASN A 452 24.28 -11.07 5.31
N GLU A 453 23.15 -10.38 5.43
CA GLU A 453 22.61 -9.50 4.40
C GLU A 453 23.00 -8.04 4.61
N VAL A 454 23.10 -7.58 5.87
CA VAL A 454 23.22 -6.16 6.24
C VAL A 454 24.55 -5.87 6.95
N ASP A 455 25.25 -4.80 6.55
CA ASP A 455 26.45 -4.32 7.27
C ASP A 455 26.07 -3.56 8.54
N VAL A 456 25.70 -4.31 9.57
CA VAL A 456 25.29 -3.74 10.86
C VAL A 456 26.43 -3.05 11.61
N LEU A 457 27.70 -3.39 11.30
CA LEU A 457 28.86 -2.86 12.01
C LEU A 457 29.18 -1.41 11.60
N LYS A 458 28.75 -0.99 10.41
CA LYS A 458 28.84 0.40 9.93
C LYS A 458 28.16 1.40 10.87
N SER A 459 27.06 1.00 11.48
CA SER A 459 26.25 1.86 12.36
C SER A 459 26.61 1.72 13.83
N LEU A 460 27.53 0.82 14.22
CA LEU A 460 27.86 0.55 15.62
C LEU A 460 29.08 1.36 16.09
N LYS A 461 28.98 2.06 17.23
CA LYS A 461 30.13 2.74 17.86
C LYS A 461 31.27 1.75 18.09
N LYS A 462 32.53 2.22 18.09
CA LYS A 462 33.70 1.36 18.38
C LYS A 462 33.61 0.65 19.74
N THR A 463 33.01 1.30 20.72
CA THR A 463 32.73 0.76 22.06
C THR A 463 31.34 0.13 22.20
N GLY A 464 30.55 0.11 21.13
CA GLY A 464 29.19 -0.39 21.14
C GLY A 464 29.12 -1.92 21.18
N SER A 465 28.07 -2.46 21.80
CA SER A 465 27.85 -3.91 21.95
C SER A 465 26.92 -4.45 20.87
N LEU A 466 27.33 -5.54 20.20
CA LEU A 466 26.49 -6.33 19.30
C LEU A 466 25.96 -7.57 20.05
N LEU A 467 24.66 -7.61 20.29
CA LEU A 467 23.96 -8.73 20.92
C LEU A 467 23.19 -9.52 19.85
N VAL A 468 23.35 -10.84 19.83
CA VAL A 468 22.66 -11.74 18.89
C VAL A 468 21.85 -12.76 19.68
N VAL A 469 20.59 -12.99 19.32
CA VAL A 469 19.73 -13.94 20.03
C VAL A 469 19.91 -15.34 19.45
N ASN A 470 20.09 -16.35 20.31
CA ASN A 470 19.93 -17.75 19.95
C ASN A 470 18.58 -18.24 20.49
N GLY A 471 17.73 -18.78 19.60
CA GLY A 471 16.33 -19.11 19.90
C GLY A 471 16.14 -20.17 21.00
N PRO A 472 14.97 -20.21 21.66
CA PRO A 472 14.72 -21.07 22.82
C PRO A 472 14.74 -22.57 22.49
N GLU A 473 14.49 -22.95 21.24
CA GLU A 473 14.48 -24.35 20.78
C GLU A 473 15.84 -24.83 20.25
N GLN A 474 16.79 -23.92 20.07
CA GLN A 474 18.08 -24.21 19.46
C GLN A 474 19.17 -24.31 20.51
N LYS A 475 19.75 -25.49 20.70
CA LYS A 475 20.96 -25.62 21.53
C LYS A 475 22.10 -24.83 20.92
N PHE A 476 22.72 -23.93 21.68
CA PHE A 476 23.87 -23.18 21.21
C PHE A 476 25.13 -24.06 21.14
N ASP A 477 25.83 -23.93 20.02
CA ASP A 477 27.14 -24.53 19.76
C ASP A 477 27.96 -23.48 18.99
N GLU A 478 29.04 -22.99 19.60
CA GLU A 478 29.83 -21.87 19.08
C GLU A 478 30.44 -22.20 17.71
N VAL A 479 30.97 -23.42 17.55
CA VAL A 479 31.61 -23.86 16.30
C VAL A 479 30.57 -23.91 15.18
N LYS A 480 29.42 -24.56 15.45
CA LYS A 480 28.33 -24.66 14.48
C LYS A 480 27.77 -23.27 14.12
N PHE A 481 27.65 -22.37 15.10
CA PHE A 481 27.17 -21.01 14.88
C PHE A 481 28.11 -20.22 13.95
N ILE A 482 29.42 -20.24 14.22
CA ILE A 482 30.42 -19.54 13.40
C ILE A 482 30.52 -20.16 11.99
N GLU A 483 30.52 -21.49 11.89
CA GLU A 483 30.72 -22.18 10.62
C GLU A 483 29.48 -22.20 9.74
N LYS A 484 28.28 -22.41 10.31
CA LYS A 484 27.05 -22.64 9.54
C LYS A 484 26.07 -21.48 9.54
N THR A 485 26.07 -20.62 10.56
CA THR A 485 25.11 -19.50 10.65
C THR A 485 25.69 -18.22 10.07
N LEU A 486 26.97 -17.93 10.34
CA LEU A 486 27.62 -16.71 9.85
C LEU A 486 28.28 -16.92 8.48
N SER A 487 27.95 -16.04 7.54
CA SER A 487 28.55 -15.97 6.20
C SER A 487 30.05 -15.61 6.26
N SER A 488 30.83 -16.05 5.27
CA SER A 488 32.24 -15.64 5.13
C SER A 488 32.37 -14.11 5.04
N LYS A 489 31.45 -13.46 4.32
CA LYS A 489 31.34 -11.99 4.20
C LYS A 489 31.27 -11.29 5.56
N PHE A 490 30.35 -11.71 6.43
CA PHE A 490 30.21 -11.08 7.75
C PHE A 490 31.38 -11.43 8.68
N LYS A 491 31.91 -12.65 8.62
CA LYS A 491 33.12 -13.06 9.36
C LYS A 491 34.34 -12.19 9.00
N ALA A 492 34.54 -11.92 7.71
CA ALA A 492 35.59 -11.01 7.25
C ALA A 492 35.39 -9.59 7.79
N ARG A 493 34.14 -9.08 7.78
CA ARG A 493 33.81 -7.76 8.34
C ARG A 493 34.13 -7.66 9.83
N LEU A 494 33.81 -8.68 10.63
CA LEU A 494 34.15 -8.74 12.06
C LEU A 494 35.67 -8.72 12.31
N LEU A 495 36.44 -9.46 11.52
CA LEU A 495 37.90 -9.51 11.62
C LEU A 495 38.54 -8.17 11.26
N VAL A 496 38.06 -7.51 10.20
CA VAL A 496 38.54 -6.19 9.77
C VAL A 496 38.29 -5.13 10.84
N GLU A 497 37.12 -5.15 11.48
CA GLU A 497 36.77 -4.22 12.56
C GLU A 497 37.34 -4.62 13.92
N GLN A 498 37.96 -5.82 14.04
CA GLN A 498 38.47 -6.41 15.28
C GLN A 498 37.41 -6.48 16.39
N ARG A 499 36.21 -6.98 16.05
CA ARG A 499 35.06 -7.02 16.96
C ARG A 499 34.64 -8.44 17.32
N THR A 500 34.11 -8.58 18.53
CA THR A 500 33.40 -9.76 19.01
C THR A 500 31.89 -9.50 19.01
N LEU A 501 31.10 -10.57 18.97
CA LEU A 501 29.65 -10.50 19.18
C LEU A 501 29.30 -11.29 20.43
N LYS A 502 28.18 -10.93 21.07
CA LYS A 502 27.68 -11.62 22.26
C LYS A 502 26.37 -12.33 21.95
N VAL A 503 26.30 -13.62 22.23
CA VAL A 503 25.11 -14.43 21.99
C VAL A 503 24.30 -14.59 23.27
N ILE A 504 23.01 -14.26 23.21
CA ILE A 504 22.04 -14.51 24.27
C ILE A 504 21.45 -15.90 24.04
N ASP A 505 21.86 -16.89 24.84
CA ASP A 505 21.39 -18.27 24.67
C ASP A 505 20.07 -18.54 25.41
N LEU A 506 18.95 -18.30 24.73
CA LEU A 506 17.62 -18.49 25.32
C LEU A 506 17.32 -19.96 25.65
N ASN A 507 17.93 -20.92 24.94
CA ASN A 507 17.77 -22.34 25.22
C ASN A 507 18.38 -22.72 26.58
N ALA A 508 19.59 -22.23 26.87
CA ALA A 508 20.25 -22.49 28.15
C ALA A 508 19.62 -21.70 29.31
N VAL A 509 19.09 -20.50 29.03
CA VAL A 509 18.27 -19.75 30.01
C VAL A 509 17.01 -20.55 30.36
N GLY A 510 16.34 -21.18 29.39
CA GLY A 510 15.22 -22.10 29.60
C GLY A 510 13.94 -21.44 30.14
N GLU A 511 12.77 -21.94 29.73
CA GLU A 511 11.49 -21.35 30.14
C GLU A 511 11.19 -21.57 31.63
N GLN A 512 10.77 -20.51 32.32
CA GLN A 512 10.29 -20.56 33.69
C GLN A 512 8.78 -20.36 33.73
N GLU A 513 8.05 -21.34 34.27
CA GLU A 513 6.58 -21.34 34.35
C GLU A 513 6.02 -20.09 35.04
N ALA A 514 6.74 -19.57 36.05
CA ALA A 514 6.35 -18.38 36.80
C ALA A 514 6.27 -17.10 35.96
N THR A 515 6.93 -17.06 34.79
CA THR A 515 6.89 -15.90 33.87
C THR A 515 5.73 -15.98 32.88
N LYS A 516 5.00 -17.11 32.83
CA LYS A 516 3.86 -17.36 31.94
C LYS A 516 4.22 -17.13 30.46
N GLY A 517 5.32 -17.72 29.99
CA GLY A 517 5.76 -17.66 28.59
C GLY A 517 6.55 -16.40 28.23
N ARG A 518 7.03 -15.64 29.22
CA ARG A 518 7.75 -14.36 28.99
C ARG A 518 9.25 -14.46 29.26
N THR A 519 9.77 -15.64 29.60
CA THR A 519 11.16 -15.81 30.01
C THR A 519 12.13 -15.28 28.96
N ALA A 520 11.91 -15.64 27.69
CA ALA A 520 12.74 -15.19 26.57
C ALA A 520 12.72 -13.66 26.37
N SER A 521 11.55 -13.03 26.43
CA SER A 521 11.43 -11.57 26.34
C SER A 521 12.18 -10.88 27.49
N ILE A 522 12.04 -11.39 28.72
CA ILE A 522 12.74 -10.85 29.89
C ILE A 522 14.26 -11.04 29.73
N ALA A 523 14.72 -12.19 29.24
CA ALA A 523 16.14 -12.45 29.02
C ALA A 523 16.78 -11.46 28.03
N ILE A 524 16.10 -11.15 26.91
CA ILE A 524 16.55 -10.15 25.95
C ILE A 524 16.63 -8.76 26.62
N GLN A 525 15.64 -8.39 27.43
CA GLN A 525 15.66 -7.12 28.17
C GLN A 525 16.82 -7.07 29.17
N VAL A 526 17.07 -8.13 29.94
CA VAL A 526 18.21 -8.21 30.89
C VAL A 526 19.53 -7.98 30.16
N ALA A 527 19.75 -8.71 29.05
CA ALA A 527 20.96 -8.58 28.25
C ALA A 527 21.12 -7.14 27.72
N PHE A 528 20.03 -6.53 27.24
CA PHE A 528 20.04 -5.12 26.85
C PHE A 528 20.46 -4.21 28.02
N TRP A 529 19.80 -4.28 29.17
CA TRP A 529 20.06 -3.36 30.30
C TRP A 529 21.50 -3.44 30.80
N LYS A 530 22.07 -4.66 30.88
CA LYS A 530 23.47 -4.86 31.31
C LYS A 530 24.49 -4.27 30.36
N HIS A 531 24.20 -4.25 29.06
CA HIS A 531 25.12 -3.73 28.05
C HIS A 531 24.92 -2.25 27.76
N ALA A 532 23.68 -1.77 27.85
CA ALA A 532 23.34 -0.36 27.66
C ALA A 532 23.72 0.49 28.88
N TYR A 533 23.55 -0.05 30.09
CA TYR A 533 23.80 0.63 31.36
C TYR A 533 24.54 -0.29 32.35
N PRO A 534 25.85 -0.52 32.15
CA PRO A 534 26.65 -1.45 32.97
C PRO A 534 26.70 -1.11 34.46
N GLU A 535 26.37 0.12 34.84
CA GLU A 535 26.29 0.60 36.21
C GLU A 535 25.04 0.13 36.97
N LEU A 536 24.03 -0.43 36.29
CA LEU A 536 22.81 -0.90 36.94
C LEU A 536 23.05 -2.24 37.66
N ASP A 537 22.72 -2.27 38.95
CA ASP A 537 22.68 -3.49 39.74
C ASP A 537 21.45 -4.36 39.41
N THR A 538 21.42 -5.59 39.92
CA THR A 538 20.32 -6.53 39.69
C THR A 538 18.97 -5.97 40.14
N GLY A 539 18.91 -5.23 41.25
CA GLY A 539 17.67 -4.64 41.76
C GLY A 539 17.11 -3.54 40.85
N ALA A 540 17.98 -2.70 40.30
CA ALA A 540 17.62 -1.67 39.34
C ALA A 540 17.10 -2.30 38.03
N ILE A 541 17.70 -3.38 37.56
CA ILE A 541 17.27 -4.09 36.34
C ILE A 541 15.93 -4.78 36.55
N VAL A 542 15.72 -5.43 37.70
CA VAL A 542 14.40 -5.98 38.08
C VAL A 542 13.34 -4.88 38.05
N THR A 543 13.66 -3.70 38.60
CA THR A 543 12.74 -2.55 38.59
C THR A 543 12.44 -2.09 37.16
N LYS A 544 13.44 -2.04 36.27
CA LYS A 544 13.25 -1.68 34.86
C LYS A 544 12.38 -2.69 34.10
N ILE A 545 12.55 -3.97 34.36
CA ILE A 545 11.72 -5.02 33.74
C ILE A 545 10.28 -4.91 34.25
N LEU A 546 10.06 -4.76 35.57
CA LEU A 546 8.72 -4.56 36.12
C LEU A 546 8.04 -3.32 35.53
N GLN A 547 8.79 -2.22 35.38
CA GLN A 547 8.31 -1.01 34.71
C GLN A 547 7.93 -1.27 33.25
N ALA A 548 8.72 -2.06 32.52
CA ALA A 548 8.50 -2.37 31.11
C ALA A 548 7.21 -3.16 30.85
N PHE A 549 6.78 -4.01 31.79
CA PHE A 549 5.53 -4.77 31.70
C PHE A 549 4.32 -4.03 32.29
N GLY A 550 4.52 -2.94 33.04
CA GLY A 550 3.44 -2.14 33.61
C GLY A 550 2.40 -2.98 34.36
N ASN A 551 1.14 -2.88 33.93
CA ASN A 551 0.01 -3.65 34.49
C ASN A 551 -0.26 -4.98 33.75
N GLU A 552 0.53 -5.33 32.73
CA GLU A 552 0.28 -6.49 31.86
C GLU A 552 0.55 -7.84 32.53
N ALA A 553 1.31 -7.86 33.63
CA ALA A 553 1.66 -9.11 34.32
C ALA A 553 1.94 -8.92 35.81
N GLU A 554 1.36 -9.79 36.63
CA GLU A 554 1.81 -10.03 38.01
C GLU A 554 3.09 -10.87 37.97
N LEU A 555 4.26 -10.21 37.84
CA LEU A 555 5.57 -10.85 37.92
C LEU A 555 6.17 -10.66 39.32
N LEU A 556 6.71 -11.74 39.89
CA LEU A 556 7.43 -11.68 41.16
C LEU A 556 8.85 -11.16 40.95
N ALA A 557 9.24 -10.12 41.71
CA ALA A 557 10.58 -9.55 41.64
C ALA A 557 11.71 -10.59 41.89
N SER A 558 11.46 -11.58 42.75
CA SER A 558 12.41 -12.67 43.02
C SER A 558 12.66 -13.56 41.80
N VAL A 559 11.63 -13.83 40.99
CA VAL A 559 11.73 -14.63 39.76
C VAL A 559 12.57 -13.90 38.71
N ILE A 560 12.34 -12.58 38.58
CA ILE A 560 13.14 -11.75 37.66
C ILE A 560 14.59 -11.67 38.13
N ALA A 561 14.85 -11.53 39.44
CA ALA A 561 16.21 -11.47 39.98
C ALA A 561 17.00 -12.77 39.71
N GLU A 562 16.38 -13.93 39.89
CA GLU A 562 16.98 -15.23 39.53
C GLU A 562 17.26 -15.31 38.03
N LEU A 563 16.33 -14.82 37.21
CA LEU A 563 16.52 -14.78 35.76
C LEU A 563 17.64 -13.84 35.34
N VAL A 564 17.86 -12.71 36.03
CA VAL A 564 18.99 -11.81 35.77
C VAL A 564 20.31 -12.55 35.93
N GLU A 565 20.52 -13.24 37.06
CA GLU A 565 21.74 -14.01 37.32
C GLU A 565 21.93 -15.13 36.29
N LYS A 566 20.84 -15.82 35.94
CA LYS A 566 20.88 -16.90 34.95
C LYS A 566 21.25 -16.39 33.55
N VAL A 567 20.70 -15.25 33.13
CA VAL A 567 20.99 -14.65 31.82
C VAL A 567 22.44 -14.19 31.76
N GLU A 568 22.98 -13.58 32.82
CA GLU A 568 24.39 -13.18 32.86
C GLU A 568 25.36 -14.35 32.63
N GLN A 569 25.03 -15.55 33.14
CA GLN A 569 25.83 -16.75 32.93
C GLN A 569 25.76 -17.30 31.50
N HIS A 570 24.74 -16.92 30.72
CA HIS A 570 24.43 -17.47 29.40
C HIS A 570 24.40 -16.41 28.28
N VAL A 571 25.00 -15.23 28.52
CA VAL A 571 25.42 -14.32 27.47
C VAL A 571 26.88 -14.62 27.13
N LEU A 572 27.09 -15.29 25.99
CA LEU A 572 28.38 -15.87 25.61
C LEU A 572 29.11 -14.95 24.62
N GLU A 573 30.37 -14.66 24.86
CA GLU A 573 31.21 -13.91 23.91
C GLU A 573 31.75 -14.86 22.84
N VAL A 574 31.51 -14.52 21.57
CA VAL A 574 31.91 -15.33 20.40
C VAL A 574 33.00 -14.60 19.63
N VAL A 575 34.12 -15.30 19.42
CA VAL A 575 35.31 -14.74 18.75
C VAL A 575 35.56 -15.47 17.43
N VAL A 576 35.36 -14.76 16.32
CA VAL A 576 35.71 -15.26 14.98
C VAL A 576 37.22 -15.11 14.77
N LYS A 577 37.90 -16.21 14.40
CA LYS A 577 39.36 -16.25 14.20
C LYS A 577 39.80 -16.27 12.74
N GLU A 578 38.95 -16.79 11.85
CA GLU A 578 39.23 -16.92 10.42
C GLU A 578 37.95 -16.69 9.61
N ALA A 579 38.12 -16.12 8.41
CA ALA A 579 37.08 -16.07 7.39
C ALA A 579 37.35 -17.21 6.39
N GLY A 580 36.33 -17.96 6.02
CA GLY A 580 36.42 -18.98 4.97
C GLY A 580 36.62 -18.35 3.58
N GLU A 581 36.82 -19.17 2.55
CA GLU A 581 36.94 -18.69 1.16
C GLU A 581 35.68 -17.92 0.72
N GLU A 582 35.88 -16.78 0.06
CA GLU A 582 34.83 -15.88 -0.43
C GLU A 582 34.48 -16.21 -1.90
N ASP A 583 33.19 -16.38 -2.20
CA ASP A 583 32.71 -16.37 -3.59
C ASP A 583 32.67 -14.92 -4.09
N GLU A 584 33.33 -14.63 -5.23
CA GLU A 584 33.47 -13.25 -5.79
C GLU A 584 32.12 -12.55 -6.05
N GLN A 585 31.00 -13.29 -6.14
CA GLN A 585 29.67 -12.75 -6.43
C GLN A 585 28.90 -12.23 -5.20
N ASP A 586 29.29 -12.58 -3.97
CA ASP A 586 28.52 -12.29 -2.74
C ASP A 586 29.26 -11.34 -1.76
N THR A 587 29.82 -10.25 -2.28
CA THR A 587 30.66 -9.32 -1.50
C THR A 587 29.95 -8.06 -1.02
N LYS A 588 28.71 -7.81 -1.44
CA LYS A 588 27.97 -6.57 -1.11
C LYS A 588 26.91 -6.83 -0.05
N PHE A 589 26.83 -5.92 0.92
CA PHE A 589 25.71 -5.84 1.85
C PHE A 589 24.58 -4.99 1.26
N VAL A 590 23.36 -5.29 1.68
CA VAL A 590 22.15 -4.52 1.36
C VAL A 590 21.96 -3.43 2.41
N ASP A 591 21.56 -2.23 1.99
CA ASP A 591 21.15 -1.16 2.90
C ASP A 591 19.70 -1.41 3.33
N LEU A 592 19.43 -1.44 4.65
CA LEU A 592 18.07 -1.49 5.17
C LEU A 592 17.33 -0.18 4.85
N VAL A 593 16.15 -0.29 4.25
CA VAL A 593 15.32 0.84 3.84
C VAL A 593 13.91 0.73 4.41
N GLU A 594 13.32 1.87 4.78
CA GLU A 594 11.96 1.90 5.28
C GLU A 594 10.97 1.79 4.12
N THR A 595 10.47 0.58 3.88
CA THR A 595 9.54 0.28 2.76
C THR A 595 8.08 0.38 3.17
N SER A 596 7.79 0.26 4.46
CA SER A 596 6.45 0.21 5.01
C SER A 596 6.43 0.74 6.44
N PHE A 597 5.24 1.18 6.87
CA PHE A 597 4.95 1.53 8.26
C PHE A 597 4.30 0.40 9.06
N ASP A 598 4.02 -0.71 8.38
CA ASP A 598 3.38 -1.90 8.90
C ASP A 598 4.23 -3.13 8.51
N PRO A 599 4.15 -4.24 9.26
CA PRO A 599 4.81 -5.49 8.90
C PRO A 599 4.47 -5.92 7.47
N ASN A 600 5.39 -6.64 6.84
CA ASN A 600 5.21 -7.25 5.53
C ASN A 600 3.87 -8.01 5.54
N PRO A 601 2.92 -7.66 4.66
CA PRO A 601 1.62 -8.30 4.59
C PRO A 601 1.83 -9.77 4.21
N ARG A 602 1.91 -10.60 5.23
CA ARG A 602 1.74 -12.03 5.09
C ARG A 602 0.25 -12.23 5.02
N GLU A 603 -0.23 -12.88 3.97
CA GLU A 603 -1.51 -13.56 4.08
C GLU A 603 -1.40 -14.42 5.34
N LYS A 604 -2.10 -14.04 6.41
CA LYS A 604 -2.26 -14.93 7.54
C LYS A 604 -2.76 -16.23 6.93
N PHE A 605 -2.05 -17.32 7.19
CA PHE A 605 -2.70 -18.61 7.06
C PHE A 605 -3.98 -18.47 7.86
N VAL A 606 -5.11 -18.63 7.19
CA VAL A 606 -6.38 -18.71 7.87
C VAL A 606 -6.27 -19.98 8.71
N ASP A 607 -5.94 -19.81 9.98
CA ASP A 607 -6.13 -20.84 10.97
C ASP A 607 -7.64 -20.92 11.18
N THR A 608 -8.31 -21.70 10.33
CA THR A 608 -9.76 -21.92 10.32
C THR A 608 -10.22 -22.84 11.45
N THR A 609 -9.58 -22.81 12.62
CA THR A 609 -9.98 -23.56 13.82
C THR A 609 -11.29 -23.07 14.45
N GLY A 610 -12.05 -22.20 13.77
CA GLY A 610 -13.33 -21.65 14.21
C GLY A 610 -14.59 -22.19 13.50
N VAL A 611 -14.54 -23.30 12.74
CA VAL A 611 -15.77 -23.87 12.17
C VAL A 611 -16.57 -24.59 13.26
N LYS A 612 -17.76 -24.09 13.60
CA LYS A 612 -18.72 -24.77 14.48
C LYS A 612 -19.83 -25.40 13.64
N VAL A 613 -20.17 -26.65 13.95
CA VAL A 613 -21.37 -27.31 13.41
C VAL A 613 -22.56 -26.87 14.25
N GLU A 614 -23.36 -25.93 13.75
CA GLU A 614 -24.67 -25.64 14.36
C GLU A 614 -25.69 -26.72 13.99
N ALA A 615 -26.46 -27.19 14.97
CA ALA A 615 -27.54 -28.13 14.72
C ALA A 615 -28.62 -27.48 13.81
N ARG A 616 -29.32 -28.28 12.99
CA ARG A 616 -30.44 -27.79 12.14
C ARG A 616 -31.47 -26.96 12.92
N SER A 617 -31.66 -27.24 14.21
CA SER A 617 -32.52 -26.47 15.12
C SER A 617 -32.06 -25.03 15.36
N GLU A 618 -30.75 -24.76 15.39
CA GLU A 618 -30.19 -23.42 15.55
C GLU A 618 -30.32 -22.59 14.27
N LEU A 619 -30.11 -23.19 13.09
CA LEU A 619 -30.38 -22.54 11.81
C LEU A 619 -31.86 -22.14 11.68
N VAL A 620 -32.78 -23.04 12.08
CA VAL A 620 -34.22 -22.73 12.12
C VAL A 620 -34.49 -21.56 13.06
N ARG A 621 -33.85 -21.51 14.24
CA ARG A 621 -33.97 -20.37 15.17
C ARG A 621 -33.47 -19.06 14.54
N LYS A 622 -32.31 -19.08 13.89
CA LYS A 622 -31.74 -17.93 13.16
C LYS A 622 -32.65 -17.43 12.04
N LEU A 623 -33.27 -18.35 11.29
CA LEU A 623 -34.19 -18.03 10.19
C LEU A 623 -35.57 -17.53 10.66
N MET A 624 -36.05 -18.01 11.81
CA MET A 624 -37.35 -17.62 12.38
C MET A 624 -37.29 -16.26 13.11
N PHE A 625 -36.13 -15.89 13.67
CA PHE A 625 -35.94 -14.64 14.44
C PHE A 625 -34.83 -13.77 13.84
N LYS A 626 -34.96 -13.42 12.56
CA LYS A 626 -33.90 -12.77 11.77
C LYS A 626 -33.39 -11.46 12.40
N GLU A 627 -34.28 -10.68 12.99
CA GLU A 627 -33.98 -9.39 13.61
C GLU A 627 -33.14 -9.55 14.89
N ALA A 628 -33.38 -10.62 15.66
CA ALA A 628 -32.66 -10.89 16.91
C ALA A 628 -31.22 -11.41 16.67
N TYR A 629 -30.99 -12.02 15.50
CA TYR A 629 -29.71 -12.62 15.11
C TYR A 629 -28.99 -11.89 13.98
N GLY A 630 -29.49 -10.73 13.53
CA GLY A 630 -28.88 -9.94 12.46
C GLY A 630 -28.81 -10.65 11.11
N VAL A 631 -29.69 -11.61 10.84
CA VAL A 631 -29.65 -12.45 9.63
C VAL A 631 -30.22 -11.68 8.45
N SER A 632 -29.40 -11.47 7.41
CA SER A 632 -29.82 -10.87 6.15
C SER A 632 -29.64 -11.85 4.99
N LYS A 633 -30.39 -11.65 3.89
CA LYS A 633 -30.21 -12.39 2.65
C LYS A 633 -29.63 -11.44 1.60
N ALA A 634 -28.42 -11.73 1.13
CA ALA A 634 -27.75 -10.98 0.10
C ALA A 634 -27.20 -11.93 -0.98
N LEU A 635 -27.00 -11.40 -2.19
CA LEU A 635 -26.41 -12.14 -3.30
C LEU A 635 -24.88 -12.03 -3.22
N ARG A 636 -24.20 -13.13 -2.87
CA ARG A 636 -22.73 -13.16 -2.69
C ARG A 636 -22.22 -12.07 -1.72
N PRO A 637 -22.67 -12.10 -0.45
CA PRO A 637 -22.20 -11.15 0.57
C PRO A 637 -20.70 -11.29 0.88
N ASP A 638 -20.08 -12.40 0.47
CA ASP A 638 -18.65 -12.67 0.55
C ASP A 638 -17.78 -11.78 -0.35
N LEU A 639 -18.38 -10.97 -1.24
CA LEU A 639 -17.65 -10.15 -2.20
C LEU A 639 -18.01 -8.66 -2.09
N PRO A 640 -17.04 -7.75 -2.22
CA PRO A 640 -17.26 -6.30 -2.11
C PRO A 640 -17.85 -5.71 -3.39
N VAL A 641 -17.88 -6.46 -4.49
CA VAL A 641 -18.45 -6.03 -5.76
C VAL A 641 -19.97 -6.23 -5.79
N GLN A 642 -20.67 -5.34 -6.49
CA GLN A 642 -22.09 -5.55 -6.73
C GLN A 642 -22.31 -6.72 -7.71
N ASN A 643 -23.12 -7.69 -7.29
CA ASN A 643 -23.49 -8.85 -8.07
C ASN A 643 -24.92 -8.73 -8.59
N PHE A 644 -25.16 -9.29 -9.77
CA PHE A 644 -26.46 -9.26 -10.44
C PHE A 644 -26.83 -10.68 -10.87
N VAL A 645 -28.12 -11.01 -10.79
CA VAL A 645 -28.66 -12.20 -11.45
C VAL A 645 -29.16 -11.78 -12.82
N VAL A 646 -28.68 -12.45 -13.87
CA VAL A 646 -29.06 -12.20 -15.26
C VAL A 646 -29.54 -13.49 -15.90
N LYS A 647 -30.23 -13.40 -17.04
CA LYS A 647 -30.80 -14.57 -17.75
C LYS A 647 -30.15 -14.75 -19.11
N VAL A 648 -29.86 -15.99 -19.50
CA VAL A 648 -29.37 -16.29 -20.86
C VAL A 648 -30.48 -15.96 -21.86
N LYS A 649 -30.18 -15.05 -22.79
CA LYS A 649 -31.08 -14.63 -23.86
C LYS A 649 -30.79 -15.40 -25.15
N GLU A 650 -29.52 -15.55 -25.50
CA GLU A 650 -29.07 -16.31 -26.67
C GLU A 650 -27.77 -17.05 -26.34
N ASN A 651 -27.59 -18.26 -26.87
CA ASN A 651 -26.32 -19.01 -26.82
C ASN A 651 -26.13 -19.70 -28.17
N LYS A 652 -25.23 -19.17 -29.00
CA LYS A 652 -25.08 -19.52 -30.41
C LYS A 652 -23.63 -19.84 -30.75
N ARG A 653 -23.38 -21.09 -31.16
CA ARG A 653 -22.08 -21.49 -31.72
C ARG A 653 -21.80 -20.75 -33.03
N LEU A 654 -20.61 -20.17 -33.15
CA LEU A 654 -20.12 -19.43 -34.32
C LEU A 654 -19.23 -20.28 -35.24
N THR A 655 -18.67 -21.38 -34.73
CA THR A 655 -17.87 -22.32 -35.53
C THR A 655 -18.72 -23.47 -36.07
N PRO A 656 -18.34 -24.07 -37.22
CA PRO A 656 -18.99 -25.29 -37.71
C PRO A 656 -18.99 -26.42 -36.69
N THR A 657 -20.03 -27.26 -36.69
CA THR A 657 -20.17 -28.38 -35.73
C THR A 657 -19.12 -29.48 -35.94
N ASP A 658 -18.59 -29.61 -37.15
CA ASP A 658 -17.49 -30.51 -37.53
C ASP A 658 -16.10 -29.96 -37.18
N TYR A 659 -16.01 -28.73 -36.67
CA TYR A 659 -14.76 -28.13 -36.23
C TYR A 659 -14.46 -28.45 -34.76
N ASP A 660 -13.18 -28.68 -34.46
CA ASP A 660 -12.70 -29.11 -33.15
C ASP A 660 -12.92 -28.05 -32.06
N ARG A 661 -12.79 -26.76 -32.39
CA ARG A 661 -12.98 -25.67 -31.42
C ARG A 661 -14.42 -25.16 -31.42
N ASN A 662 -15.05 -25.19 -30.25
CA ASN A 662 -16.33 -24.55 -30.02
C ASN A 662 -16.13 -23.08 -29.60
N ILE A 663 -16.36 -22.15 -30.52
CA ILE A 663 -16.41 -20.71 -30.23
C ILE A 663 -17.86 -20.28 -30.39
N PHE A 664 -18.40 -19.59 -29.39
CA PHE A 664 -19.82 -19.24 -29.33
C PHE A 664 -20.02 -17.81 -28.83
N HIS A 665 -21.13 -17.23 -29.28
CA HIS A 665 -21.68 -15.98 -28.84
C HIS A 665 -22.74 -16.27 -27.77
N ILE A 666 -22.74 -15.52 -26.68
CA ILE A 666 -23.75 -15.64 -25.64
C ILE A 666 -24.22 -14.25 -25.21
N GLU A 667 -25.53 -14.10 -25.07
CA GLU A 667 -26.18 -12.86 -24.64
C GLU A 667 -26.92 -13.08 -23.32
N PHE A 668 -26.88 -12.08 -22.45
CA PHE A 668 -27.63 -12.07 -21.20
C PHE A 668 -28.61 -10.89 -21.16
N ASP A 669 -29.86 -11.16 -20.80
CA ASP A 669 -30.87 -10.16 -20.49
C ASP A 669 -30.61 -9.57 -19.10
N VAL A 670 -30.43 -8.24 -19.06
CA VAL A 670 -30.19 -7.46 -17.85
C VAL A 670 -31.38 -6.55 -17.49
N SER A 671 -32.53 -6.73 -18.14
CA SER A 671 -33.76 -5.97 -17.87
C SER A 671 -34.15 -6.03 -16.39
N GLY A 672 -34.38 -4.86 -15.78
CA GLY A 672 -34.80 -4.76 -14.37
C GLY A 672 -33.72 -5.08 -13.33
N THR A 673 -32.51 -5.47 -13.74
CA THR A 673 -31.40 -5.77 -12.81
C THR A 673 -30.66 -4.52 -12.32
N GLY A 674 -30.73 -3.43 -13.09
CA GLY A 674 -29.95 -2.21 -12.84
C GLY A 674 -28.48 -2.30 -13.26
N LEU A 675 -28.04 -3.41 -13.85
CA LEU A 675 -26.65 -3.60 -14.29
C LEU A 675 -26.28 -2.55 -15.35
N LYS A 676 -25.22 -1.79 -15.07
CA LYS A 676 -24.61 -0.82 -16.00
C LYS A 676 -23.16 -1.19 -16.27
N TYR A 677 -22.76 -1.07 -17.53
CA TYR A 677 -21.38 -1.28 -17.96
C TYR A 677 -20.98 -0.26 -19.02
N ASN A 678 -19.69 0.07 -19.05
CA ASN A 678 -19.10 0.93 -20.06
C ASN A 678 -18.33 0.11 -21.09
N ILE A 679 -18.00 0.76 -22.21
CA ILE A 679 -17.16 0.19 -23.25
C ILE A 679 -15.80 -0.23 -22.68
N GLY A 680 -15.36 -1.42 -23.11
CA GLY A 680 -14.11 -2.05 -22.71
C GLY A 680 -14.14 -2.84 -21.41
N GLU A 681 -15.22 -2.77 -20.65
CA GLU A 681 -15.31 -3.48 -19.37
C GLU A 681 -15.47 -4.99 -19.56
N ALA A 682 -15.17 -5.73 -18.49
CA ALA A 682 -15.30 -7.17 -18.46
C ALA A 682 -16.47 -7.60 -17.57
N LEU A 683 -17.15 -8.67 -17.99
CA LEU A 683 -18.17 -9.33 -17.20
C LEU A 683 -17.53 -10.47 -16.40
N GLY A 684 -17.57 -10.37 -15.09
CA GLY A 684 -17.18 -11.42 -14.17
C GLY A 684 -18.29 -12.46 -14.05
N ILE A 685 -18.07 -13.66 -14.57
CA ILE A 685 -18.98 -14.79 -14.50
C ILE A 685 -18.67 -15.64 -13.27
N HIS A 686 -19.67 -15.84 -12.43
CA HIS A 686 -19.58 -16.74 -11.28
C HIS A 686 -20.00 -18.14 -11.74
N GLY A 687 -19.02 -18.89 -12.27
CA GLY A 687 -19.22 -20.25 -12.73
C GLY A 687 -19.62 -21.21 -11.60
N ARG A 688 -20.12 -22.38 -11.98
CA ARG A 688 -20.43 -23.49 -11.05
C ARG A 688 -19.70 -24.74 -11.50
N ASN A 689 -19.35 -25.59 -10.54
CA ASN A 689 -18.88 -26.93 -10.88
C ASN A 689 -20.02 -27.76 -11.46
N ASP A 690 -19.68 -28.70 -12.34
CA ASP A 690 -20.64 -29.61 -12.94
C ASP A 690 -21.30 -30.47 -11.83
N PRO A 691 -22.63 -30.41 -11.66
CA PRO A 691 -23.33 -31.15 -10.61
C PRO A 691 -23.11 -32.67 -10.70
N GLN A 692 -22.93 -33.24 -11.90
CA GLN A 692 -22.71 -34.67 -12.08
C GLN A 692 -21.32 -35.08 -11.57
N ILE A 693 -20.30 -34.26 -11.81
CA ILE A 693 -18.95 -34.51 -11.30
C ILE A 693 -18.93 -34.38 -9.78
N VAL A 694 -19.62 -33.37 -9.23
CA VAL A 694 -19.74 -33.19 -7.78
C VAL A 694 -20.50 -34.35 -7.14
N ASP A 695 -21.60 -34.81 -7.74
CA ASP A 695 -22.36 -35.96 -7.23
C ASP A 695 -21.50 -37.24 -7.21
N HIS A 696 -20.70 -37.47 -8.25
CA HIS A 696 -19.74 -38.57 -8.27
C HIS A 696 -18.66 -38.41 -7.18
N PHE A 697 -18.15 -37.20 -6.97
CA PHE A 697 -17.17 -36.92 -5.92
C PHE A 697 -17.76 -37.15 -4.53
N ILE A 698 -19.00 -36.70 -4.26
CA ILE A 698 -19.69 -36.93 -2.98
C ILE A 698 -19.83 -38.43 -2.70
N GLU A 699 -20.23 -39.22 -3.70
CA GLU A 699 -20.39 -40.67 -3.58
C GLU A 699 -19.04 -41.37 -3.34
N MET A 700 -18.02 -41.05 -4.15
CA MET A 700 -16.66 -41.59 -4.01
C MET A 700 -16.01 -41.19 -2.68
N TYR A 701 -16.29 -39.97 -2.22
CA TYR A 701 -15.72 -39.44 -1.00
C TYR A 701 -16.43 -39.97 0.25
N GLY A 702 -17.73 -40.30 0.15
CA GLY A 702 -18.58 -40.70 1.29
C GLY A 702 -19.09 -39.51 2.09
N LEU A 703 -19.35 -38.37 1.44
CA LEU A 703 -19.89 -37.17 2.08
C LEU A 703 -21.43 -37.23 2.15
N GLU A 704 -22.00 -36.65 3.20
CA GLU A 704 -23.46 -36.45 3.29
C GLU A 704 -23.85 -35.14 2.58
N PRO A 705 -24.58 -35.19 1.45
CA PRO A 705 -24.84 -34.02 0.61
C PRO A 705 -25.63 -32.90 1.31
N ASP A 706 -26.54 -33.27 2.22
CA ASP A 706 -27.43 -32.37 2.96
C ASP A 706 -26.91 -32.00 4.36
N ALA A 707 -25.67 -32.39 4.69
CA ALA A 707 -24.98 -31.88 5.86
C ALA A 707 -24.70 -30.38 5.68
N LEU A 708 -24.76 -29.63 6.78
CA LEU A 708 -24.55 -28.19 6.78
C LEU A 708 -23.10 -27.88 7.14
N VAL A 709 -22.46 -27.03 6.35
CA VAL A 709 -21.15 -26.46 6.62
C VAL A 709 -21.30 -24.96 6.81
N GLU A 710 -20.67 -24.44 7.86
CA GLU A 710 -20.62 -23.01 8.16
C GLU A 710 -19.21 -22.49 7.83
N VAL A 711 -19.13 -21.49 6.95
CA VAL A 711 -17.87 -20.98 6.43
C VAL A 711 -17.76 -19.52 6.77
N ALA A 712 -16.72 -19.12 7.49
CA ALA A 712 -16.45 -17.71 7.71
C ALA A 712 -16.12 -17.02 6.37
N SER A 713 -16.63 -15.80 6.18
CA SER A 713 -16.22 -14.97 5.06
C SER A 713 -14.73 -14.66 5.19
N LYS A 714 -14.00 -14.74 4.07
CA LYS A 714 -12.57 -14.40 4.03
C LYS A 714 -12.30 -12.92 4.30
N GLU A 715 -13.28 -12.06 4.07
CA GLU A 715 -13.16 -10.60 4.24
C GLU A 715 -13.72 -10.10 5.58
N ASP A 716 -14.62 -10.86 6.21
CA ASP A 716 -15.20 -10.55 7.51
C ASP A 716 -15.43 -11.83 8.32
N GLU A 717 -14.52 -12.10 9.26
CA GLU A 717 -14.56 -13.28 10.15
C GLU A 717 -15.80 -13.29 11.06
N THR A 718 -16.56 -12.19 11.15
CA THR A 718 -17.82 -12.13 11.91
C THR A 718 -19.04 -12.59 11.09
N VAL A 719 -18.88 -12.72 9.77
CA VAL A 719 -19.93 -13.16 8.85
C VAL A 719 -19.72 -14.62 8.50
N PHE A 720 -20.70 -15.44 8.83
CA PHE A 720 -20.69 -16.88 8.52
C PHE A 720 -21.74 -17.22 7.46
N GLU A 721 -21.32 -17.95 6.43
CA GLU A 721 -22.22 -18.52 5.42
C GLU A 721 -22.54 -19.96 5.74
N VAL A 722 -23.83 -20.28 5.86
CA VAL A 722 -24.31 -21.66 6.04
C VAL A 722 -24.79 -22.22 4.71
N ARG A 723 -24.22 -23.34 4.27
CA ARG A 723 -24.56 -24.04 3.02
C ARG A 723 -24.63 -25.54 3.24
N THR A 724 -25.31 -26.26 2.35
CA THR A 724 -25.13 -27.72 2.31
C THR A 724 -23.76 -28.08 1.73
N VAL A 725 -23.21 -29.24 2.07
CA VAL A 725 -21.96 -29.74 1.48
C VAL A 725 -22.04 -29.74 -0.04
N LYS A 726 -23.17 -30.22 -0.61
CA LYS A 726 -23.38 -30.20 -2.06
C LYS A 726 -23.38 -28.77 -2.63
N GLN A 727 -24.02 -27.81 -1.96
CA GLN A 727 -24.01 -26.41 -2.40
C GLN A 727 -22.61 -25.82 -2.37
N ALA A 728 -21.83 -26.07 -1.31
CA ALA A 728 -20.46 -25.59 -1.19
C ALA A 728 -19.57 -26.14 -2.32
N LEU A 729 -19.67 -27.44 -2.61
CA LEU A 729 -18.91 -28.09 -3.68
C LEU A 729 -19.31 -27.61 -5.09
N ILE A 730 -20.57 -27.21 -5.31
CA ILE A 730 -21.04 -26.72 -6.62
C ILE A 730 -20.73 -25.23 -6.83
N GLU A 731 -20.98 -24.40 -5.82
CA GLU A 731 -21.03 -22.94 -5.98
C GLU A 731 -19.85 -22.19 -5.35
N ASN A 732 -19.14 -22.81 -4.39
CA ASN A 732 -18.16 -22.10 -3.57
C ASN A 732 -16.74 -22.63 -3.71
N LEU A 733 -16.50 -23.93 -3.86
CA LEU A 733 -15.16 -24.52 -3.81
C LEU A 733 -14.62 -24.82 -5.22
N ASP A 734 -13.34 -24.56 -5.45
CA ASP A 734 -12.67 -24.83 -6.73
C ASP A 734 -12.20 -26.30 -6.85
N VAL A 735 -13.13 -27.25 -6.70
CA VAL A 735 -12.81 -28.69 -6.67
C VAL A 735 -12.29 -29.24 -8.00
N LEU A 736 -12.57 -28.54 -9.11
CA LEU A 736 -12.09 -28.90 -10.44
C LEU A 736 -10.85 -28.09 -10.85
N GLY A 737 -10.34 -27.23 -9.97
CA GLY A 737 -9.15 -26.41 -10.17
C GLY A 737 -7.84 -27.16 -9.94
N LYS A 738 -6.74 -26.43 -10.13
CA LYS A 738 -5.36 -26.92 -10.00
C LYS A 738 -4.88 -26.82 -8.53
N PRO A 739 -4.60 -27.93 -7.82
CA PRO A 739 -4.17 -27.89 -6.43
C PRO A 739 -2.77 -27.25 -6.27
N PRO A 740 -2.59 -26.26 -5.38
CA PRO A 740 -1.29 -25.64 -5.12
C PRO A 740 -0.40 -26.54 -4.25
N LYS A 741 0.90 -26.24 -4.19
CA LYS A 741 1.87 -26.99 -3.36
C LYS A 741 1.40 -27.20 -1.91
N ARG A 742 0.92 -26.12 -1.27
CA ARG A 742 0.41 -26.13 0.11
C ARG A 742 -0.72 -27.13 0.35
N PHE A 743 -1.56 -27.41 -0.66
CA PHE A 743 -2.62 -28.40 -0.51
C PHE A 743 -2.05 -29.80 -0.26
N TYR A 744 -0.96 -30.17 -0.95
CA TYR A 744 -0.30 -31.47 -0.75
C TYR A 744 0.39 -31.55 0.62
N GLU A 745 0.99 -30.45 1.09
CA GLU A 745 1.57 -30.33 2.44
C GLU A 745 0.51 -30.62 3.50
N SER A 746 -0.63 -29.94 3.45
CA SER A 746 -1.72 -30.14 4.40
C SER A 746 -2.40 -31.51 4.26
N LEU A 747 -2.59 -32.00 3.04
CA LEU A 747 -3.25 -33.28 2.79
C LEU A 747 -2.44 -34.48 3.35
N ALA A 748 -1.12 -34.37 3.41
CA ALA A 748 -0.23 -35.41 3.93
C ALA A 748 -0.52 -35.78 5.40
N GLU A 749 -1.06 -34.85 6.18
CA GLU A 749 -1.40 -35.07 7.60
C GLU A 749 -2.56 -36.06 7.76
N TYR A 750 -3.48 -36.09 6.80
CA TYR A 750 -4.69 -36.92 6.81
C TYR A 750 -4.46 -38.31 6.21
N ALA A 751 -3.31 -38.53 5.56
CA ALA A 751 -2.99 -39.81 4.92
C ALA A 751 -2.65 -40.90 5.95
N THR A 752 -3.48 -41.94 5.99
CA THR A 752 -3.27 -43.11 6.88
C THR A 752 -2.38 -44.18 6.25
N ASN A 753 -2.25 -44.22 4.93
CA ASN A 753 -1.32 -45.09 4.22
C ASN A 753 0.09 -44.45 4.18
N ALA A 754 1.12 -45.20 4.59
CA ALA A 754 2.49 -44.69 4.68
C ALA A 754 3.10 -44.29 3.33
N ASP A 755 2.81 -45.03 2.25
CA ASP A 755 3.33 -44.74 0.91
C ASP A 755 2.65 -43.50 0.30
N GLU A 756 1.35 -43.36 0.51
CA GLU A 756 0.58 -42.17 0.14
C GLU A 756 1.10 -40.94 0.89
N LYS A 757 1.28 -41.05 2.21
CA LYS A 757 1.83 -39.98 3.05
C LYS A 757 3.22 -39.56 2.62
N ALA A 758 4.11 -40.50 2.31
CA ALA A 758 5.45 -40.21 1.82
C ALA A 758 5.41 -39.48 0.47
N THR A 759 4.51 -39.87 -0.43
CA THR A 759 4.34 -39.24 -1.74
C THR A 759 3.77 -37.83 -1.61
N LEU A 760 2.75 -37.62 -0.77
CA LEU A 760 2.18 -36.30 -0.49
C LEU A 760 3.19 -35.37 0.18
N THR A 761 3.96 -35.87 1.15
CA THR A 761 5.04 -35.11 1.80
C THR A 761 6.10 -34.68 0.79
N LYS A 762 6.45 -35.57 -0.15
CA LYS A 762 7.38 -35.23 -1.24
C LYS A 762 6.80 -34.17 -2.17
N LEU A 763 5.53 -34.29 -2.60
CA LEU A 763 4.86 -33.28 -3.42
C LEU A 763 4.81 -31.90 -2.73
N GLY A 764 4.73 -31.90 -1.40
CA GLY A 764 4.81 -30.71 -0.55
C GLY A 764 6.23 -30.21 -0.24
N SER A 765 7.30 -30.90 -0.65
CA SER A 765 8.68 -30.45 -0.35
C SER A 765 9.31 -29.68 -1.52
N ALA A 766 10.46 -29.04 -1.30
CA ALA A 766 11.24 -28.44 -2.39
C ALA A 766 11.77 -29.52 -3.36
N ASP A 767 12.16 -30.68 -2.83
CA ASP A 767 12.69 -31.82 -3.59
C ASP A 767 11.64 -32.49 -4.51
N GLY A 768 10.35 -32.21 -4.29
CA GLY A 768 9.25 -32.70 -5.13
C GLY A 768 8.80 -31.74 -6.23
N ALA A 769 9.50 -30.63 -6.47
CA ALA A 769 9.07 -29.62 -7.44
C ALA A 769 8.83 -30.17 -8.86
N GLU A 770 9.69 -31.09 -9.33
CA GLU A 770 9.53 -31.73 -10.64
C GLU A 770 8.30 -32.64 -10.68
N LEU A 771 8.08 -33.43 -9.62
CA LEU A 771 6.90 -34.30 -9.52
C LEU A 771 5.60 -33.49 -9.43
N LEU A 772 5.62 -32.40 -8.68
CA LEU A 772 4.50 -31.45 -8.59
C LEU A 772 4.21 -30.83 -9.96
N LYS A 773 5.24 -30.43 -10.70
CA LYS A 773 5.11 -29.93 -12.07
C LYS A 773 4.46 -30.97 -12.98
N THR A 774 4.89 -32.23 -12.94
CA THR A 774 4.25 -33.31 -13.69
C THR A 774 2.76 -33.43 -13.32
N TYR A 775 2.40 -33.43 -12.04
CA TYR A 775 1.00 -33.53 -11.59
C TYR A 775 0.15 -32.36 -12.09
N GLN A 776 0.72 -31.16 -12.08
CA GLN A 776 0.01 -29.92 -12.38
C GLN A 776 -0.06 -29.57 -13.86
N GLU A 777 1.01 -29.82 -14.63
CA GLU A 777 1.15 -29.36 -16.01
C GLU A 777 1.04 -30.48 -17.04
N GLU A 778 1.51 -31.69 -16.70
CA GLU A 778 1.44 -32.83 -17.63
C GLU A 778 0.19 -33.67 -17.41
N GLU A 779 -0.09 -34.04 -16.16
CA GLU A 779 -1.27 -34.84 -15.80
C GLU A 779 -2.51 -33.96 -15.65
N CYS A 780 -2.33 -32.68 -15.32
CA CYS A 780 -3.40 -31.71 -15.06
C CYS A 780 -4.42 -32.22 -14.02
N TYR A 781 -3.93 -32.83 -12.93
CA TYR A 781 -4.81 -33.33 -11.87
C TYR A 781 -5.51 -32.20 -11.13
N ASN A 782 -6.82 -32.37 -10.91
CA ASN A 782 -7.60 -31.51 -10.04
C ASN A 782 -7.77 -32.11 -8.64
N TYR A 783 -8.43 -31.40 -7.71
CA TYR A 783 -8.63 -31.89 -6.34
C TYR A 783 -9.34 -33.25 -6.30
N VAL A 784 -10.37 -33.45 -7.13
CA VAL A 784 -11.08 -34.73 -7.24
C VAL A 784 -10.13 -35.85 -7.64
N ASP A 785 -9.28 -35.64 -8.64
CA ASP A 785 -8.28 -36.64 -9.05
C ASP A 785 -7.27 -36.94 -7.93
N ILE A 786 -6.86 -35.93 -7.14
CA ILE A 786 -5.94 -36.16 -6.03
C ILE A 786 -6.58 -37.03 -4.94
N PHE A 787 -7.85 -36.80 -4.60
CA PHE A 787 -8.56 -37.66 -3.65
C PHE A 787 -8.84 -39.07 -4.20
N GLU A 788 -8.95 -39.24 -5.52
CA GLU A 788 -8.96 -40.57 -6.15
C GLU A 788 -7.59 -41.28 -6.06
N LEU A 789 -6.49 -40.54 -6.20
CA LEU A 789 -5.12 -41.07 -6.15
C LEU A 789 -4.64 -41.41 -4.74
N PHE A 790 -5.10 -40.67 -3.73
CA PHE A 790 -4.72 -40.84 -2.32
C PHE A 790 -5.97 -41.15 -1.46
N PRO A 791 -6.60 -42.32 -1.64
CA PRO A 791 -7.85 -42.66 -0.99
C PRO A 791 -7.73 -42.73 0.54
N SER A 792 -6.53 -42.87 1.10
CA SER A 792 -6.30 -42.91 2.56
C SER A 792 -6.30 -41.53 3.23
N ALA A 793 -6.15 -40.45 2.44
CA ALA A 793 -6.15 -39.07 2.92
C ALA A 793 -7.57 -38.50 2.88
N ARG A 794 -8.30 -38.65 3.99
CA ARG A 794 -9.74 -38.31 4.09
C ARG A 794 -10.04 -37.27 5.19
N PRO A 795 -9.77 -35.98 4.93
CA PRO A 795 -10.33 -34.89 5.73
C PRO A 795 -11.88 -34.96 5.85
N SER A 796 -12.43 -34.44 6.93
CA SER A 796 -13.88 -34.21 7.13
C SER A 796 -14.44 -33.17 6.15
N ALA A 797 -15.78 -33.05 6.07
CA ALA A 797 -16.42 -32.07 5.18
C ALA A 797 -16.04 -30.63 5.55
N GLU A 798 -15.88 -30.36 6.84
CA GLU A 798 -15.45 -29.09 7.40
C GLU A 798 -14.00 -28.78 7.00
N GLU A 799 -13.10 -29.74 7.11
CA GLU A 799 -11.69 -29.59 6.72
C GLU A 799 -11.54 -29.46 5.20
N LEU A 800 -12.36 -30.16 4.40
CA LEU A 800 -12.35 -30.02 2.94
C LEU A 800 -12.66 -28.59 2.48
N VAL A 801 -13.64 -27.93 3.13
CA VAL A 801 -14.00 -26.53 2.83
C VAL A 801 -12.86 -25.57 3.16
N GLN A 802 -11.98 -25.93 4.10
CA GLN A 802 -10.79 -25.16 4.46
C GLN A 802 -9.61 -25.42 3.52
N LEU A 803 -9.43 -26.69 3.12
CA LEU A 803 -8.32 -27.14 2.29
C LEU A 803 -8.47 -26.73 0.81
N ILE A 804 -9.71 -26.68 0.30
CA ILE A 804 -9.99 -26.34 -1.09
C ILE A 804 -10.29 -24.83 -1.19
N PRO A 805 -9.61 -24.09 -2.08
CA PRO A 805 -9.83 -22.65 -2.22
C PRO A 805 -11.22 -22.35 -2.79
N VAL A 806 -11.69 -21.13 -2.50
CA VAL A 806 -12.95 -20.61 -3.03
C VAL A 806 -12.84 -20.40 -4.55
N LEU A 807 -13.92 -20.76 -5.25
CA LEU A 807 -14.09 -20.62 -6.67
C LEU A 807 -14.11 -19.13 -7.07
N LYS A 808 -13.11 -18.75 -7.88
CA LYS A 808 -12.96 -17.38 -8.38
C LYS A 808 -13.91 -17.14 -9.56
N ARG A 809 -14.45 -15.92 -9.68
CA ARG A 809 -15.16 -15.50 -10.88
C ARG A 809 -14.20 -15.43 -12.08
N ARG A 810 -14.67 -15.77 -13.27
CA ARG A 810 -13.89 -15.64 -14.52
C ARG A 810 -14.34 -14.41 -15.29
N GLU A 811 -13.40 -13.58 -15.66
CA GLU A 811 -13.65 -12.34 -16.39
C GLU A 811 -13.61 -12.61 -17.89
N TYR A 812 -14.59 -12.07 -18.61
CA TYR A 812 -14.67 -12.08 -20.07
C TYR A 812 -14.92 -10.67 -20.58
N SER A 813 -14.16 -10.21 -21.57
CA SER A 813 -14.38 -8.90 -22.20
C SER A 813 -15.78 -8.82 -22.80
N ILE A 814 -16.49 -7.72 -22.55
CA ILE A 814 -17.85 -7.52 -23.06
C ILE A 814 -17.81 -7.24 -24.57
N ALA A 815 -18.69 -7.89 -25.32
CA ALA A 815 -18.77 -7.86 -26.78
C ALA A 815 -19.90 -6.99 -27.35
N SER A 816 -20.50 -6.14 -26.51
CA SER A 816 -21.62 -5.26 -26.86
C SER A 816 -21.41 -3.83 -26.36
N SER A 817 -22.01 -2.85 -27.03
CA SER A 817 -22.25 -1.51 -26.45
C SER A 817 -23.60 -1.49 -25.73
N GLN A 818 -23.62 -1.09 -24.45
CA GLN A 818 -24.88 -0.93 -23.72
C GLN A 818 -25.73 0.21 -24.29
N LYS A 819 -25.15 1.17 -25.02
CA LYS A 819 -25.93 2.23 -25.66
C LYS A 819 -26.73 1.72 -26.85
N LEU A 820 -26.19 0.73 -27.57
CA LEU A 820 -26.88 0.07 -28.67
C LEU A 820 -27.81 -1.05 -28.15
N HIS A 821 -27.41 -1.73 -27.07
CA HIS A 821 -28.14 -2.84 -26.45
C HIS A 821 -28.44 -2.55 -24.97
N PRO A 822 -29.44 -1.68 -24.65
CA PRO A 822 -29.66 -1.18 -23.27
C PRO A 822 -29.93 -2.25 -22.23
N ASN A 823 -30.55 -3.35 -22.65
CA ASN A 823 -31.02 -4.43 -21.78
C ASN A 823 -30.22 -5.71 -21.95
N GLU A 824 -29.06 -5.67 -22.62
CA GLU A 824 -28.30 -6.86 -22.95
C GLU A 824 -26.80 -6.67 -22.73
N VAL A 825 -26.14 -7.77 -22.41
CA VAL A 825 -24.68 -7.84 -22.40
C VAL A 825 -24.24 -9.11 -23.14
N HIS A 826 -23.34 -8.95 -24.09
CA HIS A 826 -22.89 -10.01 -24.98
C HIS A 826 -21.47 -10.44 -24.64
N LEU A 827 -21.15 -11.72 -24.81
CA LEU A 827 -19.79 -12.25 -24.73
C LEU A 827 -19.45 -13.07 -25.98
N LEU A 828 -18.14 -13.19 -26.25
CA LEU A 828 -17.59 -14.10 -27.23
C LEU A 828 -16.61 -15.04 -26.52
N VAL A 829 -16.94 -16.33 -26.48
CA VAL A 829 -16.24 -17.31 -25.63
C VAL A 829 -15.79 -18.50 -26.46
N VAL A 830 -14.63 -19.06 -26.10
CA VAL A 830 -14.14 -20.33 -26.63
C VAL A 830 -14.16 -21.35 -25.52
N VAL A 831 -14.72 -22.53 -25.78
CA VAL A 831 -14.61 -23.67 -24.87
C VAL A 831 -13.15 -24.12 -24.87
N VAL A 832 -12.56 -24.17 -23.68
CA VAL A 832 -11.25 -24.77 -23.49
C VAL A 832 -11.46 -26.25 -23.20
N ASP A 833 -10.87 -27.12 -24.01
CA ASP A 833 -10.89 -28.57 -23.80
C ASP A 833 -9.53 -29.19 -24.11
N TRP A 834 -9.23 -30.32 -23.46
CA TRP A 834 -8.04 -31.11 -23.73
C TRP A 834 -8.30 -32.58 -23.39
N LYS A 835 -7.44 -33.48 -23.87
CA LYS A 835 -7.45 -34.88 -23.45
C LYS A 835 -6.37 -35.11 -22.42
N ASP A 836 -6.72 -35.68 -21.28
CA ASP A 836 -5.74 -36.11 -20.28
C ASP A 836 -5.01 -37.39 -20.74
N LYS A 837 -3.95 -37.79 -20.03
CA LYS A 837 -3.19 -39.01 -20.35
C LYS A 837 -4.01 -40.30 -20.22
N LYS A 838 -5.14 -40.27 -19.50
CA LYS A 838 -6.12 -41.37 -19.39
C LYS A 838 -7.12 -41.37 -20.56
N GLY A 839 -7.03 -40.42 -21.48
CA GLY A 839 -7.92 -40.28 -22.64
C GLY A 839 -9.26 -39.62 -22.33
N ARG A 840 -9.47 -39.12 -21.09
CA ARG A 840 -10.70 -38.39 -20.71
C ARG A 840 -10.66 -37.00 -21.32
N THR A 841 -11.81 -36.55 -21.82
CA THR A 841 -11.95 -35.15 -22.30
C THR A 841 -12.23 -34.27 -21.09
N ARG A 842 -11.34 -33.31 -20.85
CA ARG A 842 -11.41 -32.31 -19.78
C ARG A 842 -11.79 -30.96 -20.36
N TYR A 843 -12.36 -30.12 -19.53
CA TYR A 843 -12.82 -28.80 -19.93
C TYR A 843 -12.38 -27.72 -18.95
N GLY A 844 -12.16 -26.52 -19.47
CA GLY A 844 -12.05 -25.31 -18.66
C GLY A 844 -13.40 -25.01 -18.03
N GLN A 845 -13.46 -25.05 -16.71
CA GLN A 845 -14.67 -25.05 -15.90
C GLN A 845 -15.68 -23.97 -16.33
N CYS A 846 -15.31 -22.69 -16.28
CA CYS A 846 -16.23 -21.61 -16.59
C CYS A 846 -16.63 -21.56 -18.08
N SER A 847 -15.73 -21.89 -19.01
CA SER A 847 -16.03 -21.90 -20.45
C SER A 847 -17.04 -23.00 -20.82
N LYS A 848 -16.93 -24.15 -20.15
CA LYS A 848 -17.85 -25.28 -20.29
C LYS A 848 -19.20 -24.97 -19.67
N TYR A 849 -19.20 -24.45 -18.44
CA TYR A 849 -20.39 -23.96 -17.75
C TYR A 849 -21.21 -23.02 -18.66
N LEU A 850 -20.59 -21.98 -19.23
CA LEU A 850 -21.27 -21.06 -20.14
C LEU A 850 -21.79 -21.74 -21.41
N SER A 851 -21.03 -22.68 -21.98
CA SER A 851 -21.44 -23.36 -23.22
C SER A 851 -22.67 -24.27 -23.05
N ASP A 852 -22.90 -24.76 -21.83
CA ASP A 852 -24.02 -25.65 -21.52
C ASP A 852 -25.29 -24.91 -21.07
N LEU A 853 -25.20 -23.60 -20.80
CA LEU A 853 -26.34 -22.78 -20.41
C LEU A 853 -27.41 -22.73 -21.51
N ARG A 854 -28.66 -22.90 -21.10
CA ARG A 854 -29.83 -22.81 -21.99
C ARG A 854 -30.49 -21.45 -21.88
N ILE A 855 -31.18 -21.06 -22.95
CA ILE A 855 -32.01 -19.84 -22.97
C ILE A 855 -32.99 -19.87 -21.78
N GLY A 856 -33.03 -18.79 -21.01
CA GLY A 856 -33.84 -18.61 -19.82
C GLY A 856 -33.17 -19.00 -18.50
N GLU A 857 -32.02 -19.68 -18.52
CA GLU A 857 -31.29 -20.02 -17.29
C GLU A 857 -30.64 -18.79 -16.64
N GLU A 858 -30.62 -18.78 -15.32
CA GLU A 858 -30.08 -17.69 -14.50
C GLU A 858 -28.64 -17.98 -14.07
N LEU A 859 -27.83 -16.92 -14.05
CA LEU A 859 -26.47 -16.94 -13.51
C LEU A 859 -26.14 -15.63 -12.80
N VAL A 860 -25.09 -15.68 -11.98
CA VAL A 860 -24.60 -14.52 -11.24
C VAL A 860 -23.42 -13.90 -11.98
N VAL A 861 -23.48 -12.58 -12.14
CA VAL A 861 -22.44 -11.79 -12.81
C VAL A 861 -22.08 -10.56 -12.00
N SER A 862 -20.87 -10.05 -12.23
CA SER A 862 -20.39 -8.76 -11.73
C SER A 862 -19.68 -8.00 -12.85
N VAL A 863 -19.58 -6.67 -12.75
CA VAL A 863 -18.88 -5.84 -13.74
C VAL A 863 -17.52 -5.43 -13.20
N LYS A 864 -16.48 -5.53 -14.03
CA LYS A 864 -15.14 -5.06 -13.71
C LYS A 864 -14.70 -3.96 -14.68
N THR A 865 -14.19 -2.87 -14.11
CA THR A 865 -13.58 -1.78 -14.85
C THR A 865 -12.30 -2.24 -15.55
N SER A 866 -12.12 -1.84 -16.82
CA SER A 866 -10.92 -2.12 -17.63
C SER A 866 -10.26 -0.82 -18.11
N ILE A 867 -8.98 -0.91 -18.46
CA ILE A 867 -8.20 0.14 -19.13
C ILE A 867 -8.50 0.25 -20.63
N MET A 868 -9.26 -0.70 -21.21
CA MET A 868 -9.63 -0.73 -22.63
C MET A 868 -10.71 0.31 -22.98
N LYS A 869 -10.41 1.61 -22.82
CA LYS A 869 -11.34 2.70 -23.12
C LYS A 869 -11.14 3.24 -24.53
N LEU A 870 -12.22 3.73 -25.15
CA LEU A 870 -12.14 4.48 -26.41
C LEU A 870 -11.37 5.80 -26.22
N PRO A 871 -10.79 6.36 -27.31
CA PRO A 871 -10.15 7.68 -27.27
C PRO A 871 -11.11 8.76 -26.77
N PRO A 872 -10.59 9.83 -26.14
CA PRO A 872 -11.42 10.92 -25.62
C PRO A 872 -12.18 11.67 -26.72
N LEU A 873 -11.60 11.77 -27.93
CA LEU A 873 -12.25 12.41 -29.08
C LEU A 873 -12.82 11.37 -30.04
N THR A 874 -14.03 11.64 -30.53
CA THR A 874 -14.68 10.70 -31.44
C THR A 874 -13.97 10.61 -32.80
N THR A 875 -13.24 11.65 -33.19
CA THR A 875 -12.50 11.77 -34.44
C THR A 875 -11.11 11.13 -34.41
N GLN A 876 -10.62 10.67 -33.25
CA GLN A 876 -9.32 10.00 -33.17
C GLN A 876 -9.42 8.56 -33.73
N PRO A 877 -8.46 8.14 -34.57
CA PRO A 877 -8.45 6.78 -35.12
C PRO A 877 -8.30 5.71 -34.04
N ILE A 878 -8.91 4.55 -34.29
CA ILE A 878 -8.73 3.35 -33.48
C ILE A 878 -8.17 2.21 -34.35
N ILE A 879 -7.09 1.60 -33.89
CA ILE A 879 -6.45 0.46 -34.53
C ILE A 879 -6.55 -0.72 -33.57
N MET A 880 -7.20 -1.79 -34.00
CA MET A 880 -7.57 -2.92 -33.17
C MET A 880 -6.94 -4.19 -33.71
N ALA A 881 -6.20 -4.91 -32.89
CA ALA A 881 -5.57 -6.19 -33.22
C ALA A 881 -6.17 -7.29 -32.34
N GLY A 882 -7.03 -8.13 -32.93
CA GLY A 882 -7.80 -9.16 -32.20
C GLY A 882 -7.51 -10.58 -32.68
N LEU A 883 -7.28 -11.49 -31.74
CA LEU A 883 -7.04 -12.90 -32.04
C LEU A 883 -8.14 -13.79 -31.46
N GLY A 884 -8.86 -14.50 -32.32
CA GLY A 884 -9.97 -15.36 -31.92
C GLY A 884 -11.01 -14.61 -31.08
N THR A 885 -11.20 -15.03 -29.82
CA THR A 885 -12.16 -14.38 -28.90
C THR A 885 -11.74 -12.99 -28.46
N GLY A 886 -10.48 -12.58 -28.69
CA GLY A 886 -10.02 -11.20 -28.50
C GLY A 886 -10.72 -10.16 -29.40
N LEU A 887 -11.60 -10.61 -30.31
CA LEU A 887 -12.49 -9.74 -31.08
C LEU A 887 -13.68 -9.21 -30.27
N ALA A 888 -13.94 -9.75 -29.07
CA ALA A 888 -15.04 -9.34 -28.20
C ALA A 888 -15.09 -7.82 -27.97
N PRO A 889 -14.07 -7.18 -27.35
CA PRO A 889 -14.14 -5.75 -27.06
C PRO A 889 -14.21 -4.89 -28.34
N PHE A 890 -13.63 -5.36 -29.44
CA PHE A 890 -13.64 -4.64 -30.71
C PHE A 890 -15.02 -4.62 -31.37
N LYS A 891 -15.83 -5.66 -31.17
CA LYS A 891 -17.26 -5.60 -31.55
C LYS A 891 -17.98 -4.49 -30.79
N ALA A 892 -17.75 -4.39 -29.47
CA ALA A 892 -18.33 -3.34 -28.65
C ALA A 892 -17.87 -1.93 -29.08
N PHE A 893 -16.59 -1.77 -29.44
CA PHE A 893 -16.03 -0.51 -29.92
C PHE A 893 -16.69 -0.07 -31.23
N VAL A 894 -16.81 -0.98 -32.19
CA VAL A 894 -17.46 -0.67 -33.49
C VAL A 894 -18.94 -0.32 -33.30
N GLU A 895 -19.66 -1.06 -32.44
CA GLU A 895 -21.06 -0.73 -32.11
C GLU A 895 -21.21 0.65 -31.45
N GLU A 896 -20.29 1.03 -30.55
CA GLU A 896 -20.29 2.36 -29.93
C GLU A 896 -20.03 3.46 -30.96
N ARG A 897 -19.07 3.25 -31.88
CA ARG A 897 -18.78 4.19 -32.97
C ARG A 897 -19.96 4.33 -33.92
N TYR A 898 -20.60 3.22 -34.26
CA TYR A 898 -21.84 3.23 -35.03
C TYR A 898 -22.93 4.04 -34.32
N PHE A 899 -23.16 3.80 -33.02
CA PHE A 899 -24.11 4.58 -32.24
C PHE A 899 -23.77 6.08 -32.27
N GLN A 900 -22.51 6.47 -32.03
CA GLN A 900 -22.07 7.87 -32.10
C GLN A 900 -22.35 8.51 -33.46
N GLN A 901 -22.07 7.80 -34.56
CA GLN A 901 -22.36 8.31 -35.90
C GLN A 901 -23.87 8.49 -36.12
N THR A 902 -24.71 7.57 -35.64
CA THR A 902 -26.18 7.73 -35.73
C THR A 902 -26.72 8.90 -34.92
N GLN A 903 -25.97 9.35 -33.89
CA GLN A 903 -26.27 10.57 -33.12
C GLN A 903 -25.75 11.85 -33.80
N GLY A 904 -25.14 11.74 -34.98
CA GLY A 904 -24.61 12.88 -35.74
C GLY A 904 -23.20 13.31 -35.36
N HIS A 905 -22.44 12.49 -34.64
CA HIS A 905 -21.03 12.75 -34.37
C HIS A 905 -20.14 12.31 -35.53
N ASP A 906 -19.14 13.12 -35.86
CA ASP A 906 -18.04 12.68 -36.73
C ASP A 906 -17.20 11.62 -36.00
N ILE A 907 -16.85 10.57 -36.74
CA ILE A 907 -16.01 9.47 -36.23
C ILE A 907 -14.69 9.41 -37.00
N GLY A 908 -13.62 9.05 -36.30
CA GLY A 908 -12.30 8.80 -36.88
C GLY A 908 -12.24 7.43 -37.54
N GLU A 909 -11.12 7.15 -38.19
CA GLU A 909 -10.89 5.89 -38.88
C GLU A 909 -10.84 4.69 -37.92
N ILE A 910 -11.33 3.54 -38.40
CA ILE A 910 -11.40 2.29 -37.63
C ILE A 910 -10.70 1.17 -38.42
N TYR A 911 -9.59 0.67 -37.88
CA TYR A 911 -8.81 -0.42 -38.46
C TYR A 911 -8.95 -1.66 -37.59
N LEU A 912 -9.32 -2.79 -38.19
CA LEU A 912 -9.40 -4.08 -37.51
C LEU A 912 -8.45 -5.08 -38.17
N TYR A 913 -7.41 -5.48 -37.45
CA TYR A 913 -6.57 -6.63 -37.76
C TYR A 913 -7.08 -7.83 -36.97
N LEU A 914 -7.54 -8.87 -37.69
CA LEU A 914 -8.07 -10.08 -37.07
C LEU A 914 -7.25 -11.30 -37.48
N GLY A 915 -6.90 -12.14 -36.51
CA GLY A 915 -6.14 -13.36 -36.75
C GLY A 915 -6.92 -14.60 -36.33
N SER A 916 -6.94 -15.61 -37.19
CA SER A 916 -7.63 -16.89 -36.96
C SER A 916 -6.95 -18.05 -37.71
N ARG A 917 -7.37 -19.29 -37.43
CA ARG A 917 -6.78 -20.48 -38.08
C ARG A 917 -7.22 -20.58 -39.54
N HIS A 918 -8.53 -20.60 -39.78
CA HIS A 918 -9.13 -20.83 -41.09
C HIS A 918 -10.27 -19.86 -41.35
N LYS A 919 -10.37 -19.29 -42.56
CA LYS A 919 -11.46 -18.38 -42.93
C LYS A 919 -12.82 -19.06 -42.85
N ARG A 920 -12.93 -20.28 -43.37
CA ARG A 920 -14.20 -21.02 -43.42
C ARG A 920 -14.77 -21.36 -42.04
N GLN A 921 -13.91 -21.51 -41.03
CA GLN A 921 -14.30 -22.06 -39.72
C GLN A 921 -14.26 -21.01 -38.61
N GLU A 922 -13.36 -20.04 -38.67
CA GLU A 922 -13.08 -19.07 -37.59
C GLU A 922 -13.16 -17.61 -38.05
N TYR A 923 -13.84 -17.28 -39.14
CA TYR A 923 -14.11 -15.87 -39.46
C TYR A 923 -15.24 -15.31 -38.57
N LEU A 924 -14.93 -15.18 -37.27
CA LEU A 924 -15.88 -14.79 -36.23
C LEU A 924 -16.45 -13.40 -36.53
N TYR A 925 -17.77 -13.31 -36.56
CA TYR A 925 -18.51 -12.11 -36.95
C TYR A 925 -18.18 -11.56 -38.35
N GLY A 926 -17.68 -12.38 -39.28
CA GLY A 926 -17.29 -11.96 -40.63
C GLY A 926 -18.34 -11.11 -41.35
N GLU A 927 -19.59 -11.54 -41.34
CA GLU A 927 -20.72 -10.80 -41.94
C GLU A 927 -20.94 -9.43 -41.29
N TYR A 928 -20.74 -9.30 -39.97
CA TYR A 928 -20.84 -8.02 -39.27
C TYR A 928 -19.69 -7.09 -39.68
N TRP A 929 -18.46 -7.59 -39.75
CA TRP A 929 -17.31 -6.81 -40.17
C TRP A 929 -17.47 -6.30 -41.60
N GLU A 930 -17.88 -7.16 -42.52
CA GLU A 930 -18.13 -6.80 -43.92
C GLU A 930 -19.28 -5.77 -44.03
N ALA A 931 -20.33 -5.90 -43.23
CA ALA A 931 -21.42 -4.93 -43.19
C ALA A 931 -20.96 -3.54 -42.71
N TYR A 932 -20.15 -3.46 -41.64
CA TYR A 932 -19.61 -2.19 -41.15
C TYR A 932 -18.58 -1.55 -42.08
N LEU A 933 -17.82 -2.37 -42.82
CA LEU A 933 -16.93 -1.88 -43.88
C LEU A 933 -17.75 -1.27 -45.03
N ASN A 934 -18.79 -1.97 -45.49
CA ASN A 934 -19.65 -1.51 -46.58
C ASN A 934 -20.49 -0.27 -46.21
N SER A 935 -20.84 -0.09 -44.94
CA SER A 935 -21.55 1.10 -44.46
C SER A 935 -20.64 2.31 -44.21
N GLY A 936 -19.32 2.16 -44.33
CA GLY A 936 -18.34 3.23 -44.09
C GLY A 936 -18.08 3.53 -42.62
N ILE A 937 -18.57 2.69 -41.69
CA ILE A 937 -18.21 2.77 -40.26
C ILE A 937 -16.77 2.31 -40.06
N MET A 938 -16.43 1.17 -40.64
CA MET A 938 -15.07 0.63 -40.56
C MET A 938 -14.28 1.02 -41.80
N THR A 939 -13.02 1.41 -41.59
CA THR A 939 -12.14 1.88 -42.67
C THR A 939 -11.40 0.72 -43.32
N TYR A 940 -10.95 -0.26 -42.53
CA TYR A 940 -10.13 -1.36 -43.04
C TYR A 940 -10.26 -2.66 -42.22
N ILE A 941 -10.17 -3.80 -42.91
CA ILE A 941 -10.08 -5.14 -42.30
C ILE A 941 -8.82 -5.86 -42.80
N GLY A 942 -7.85 -6.05 -41.90
CA GLY A 942 -6.66 -6.88 -42.11
C GLY A 942 -6.88 -8.30 -41.59
N ALA A 943 -7.56 -9.15 -42.37
CA ALA A 943 -7.81 -10.54 -41.98
C ALA A 943 -6.61 -11.47 -42.28
N ALA A 944 -6.10 -12.15 -41.25
CA ALA A 944 -5.01 -13.11 -41.33
C ALA A 944 -5.48 -14.53 -40.97
N PHE A 945 -5.39 -15.45 -41.94
CA PHE A 945 -5.72 -16.86 -41.75
C PHE A 945 -4.45 -17.70 -41.86
N SER A 946 -4.05 -18.31 -40.74
CA SER A 946 -2.71 -18.93 -40.61
C SER A 946 -2.60 -20.32 -41.24
N ARG A 947 -3.73 -20.98 -41.58
CA ARG A 947 -3.77 -22.37 -42.04
C ARG A 947 -4.43 -22.58 -43.41
N ASP A 948 -4.84 -21.51 -44.10
CA ASP A 948 -5.51 -21.62 -45.40
C ASP A 948 -4.54 -21.77 -46.59
N GLN A 949 -3.23 -21.61 -46.33
CA GLN A 949 -2.17 -21.68 -47.33
C GLN A 949 -0.86 -22.21 -46.71
N PRO A 950 0.12 -22.69 -47.51
CA PRO A 950 1.38 -23.24 -46.99
C PRO A 950 2.24 -22.27 -46.19
N LYS A 951 2.29 -20.99 -46.61
CA LYS A 951 2.99 -19.92 -45.88
C LYS A 951 2.04 -19.30 -44.86
N LYS A 952 2.31 -19.50 -43.57
CA LYS A 952 1.51 -18.89 -42.49
C LYS A 952 1.52 -17.37 -42.63
N VAL A 953 0.33 -16.77 -42.56
CA VAL A 953 0.12 -15.32 -42.53
C VAL A 953 -0.48 -14.97 -41.18
N TYR A 954 0.15 -14.05 -40.47
CA TYR A 954 -0.26 -13.58 -39.16
C TYR A 954 -0.62 -12.08 -39.20
N ILE A 955 -1.19 -11.59 -38.10
CA ILE A 955 -1.65 -10.19 -38.01
C ILE A 955 -0.51 -9.17 -38.12
N GLN A 956 0.70 -9.50 -37.63
CA GLN A 956 1.89 -8.67 -37.80
C GLN A 956 2.30 -8.50 -39.27
N ASP A 957 2.06 -9.50 -40.11
CA ASP A 957 2.32 -9.40 -41.55
C ASP A 957 1.36 -8.39 -42.18
N LYS A 958 0.08 -8.44 -41.78
CA LYS A 958 -0.96 -7.50 -42.23
C LYS A 958 -0.74 -6.08 -41.76
N ILE A 959 -0.26 -5.89 -40.53
CA ILE A 959 0.07 -4.57 -39.99
C ILE A 959 1.22 -3.95 -40.81
N ARG A 960 2.26 -4.73 -41.13
CA ARG A 960 3.40 -4.26 -41.93
C ARG A 960 3.05 -3.96 -43.38
N GLU A 961 2.05 -4.62 -43.97
CA GLU A 961 1.53 -4.28 -45.30
C GLU A 961 0.95 -2.84 -45.35
N ASN A 962 0.45 -2.31 -44.22
CA ASN A 962 -0.17 -0.98 -44.10
C ASN A 962 0.70 0.03 -43.33
N LEU A 963 2.02 -0.18 -43.22
CA LEU A 963 2.88 0.58 -42.30
C LEU A 963 2.81 2.10 -42.49
N GLU A 964 2.89 2.58 -43.74
CA GLU A 964 2.90 4.02 -44.04
C GLU A 964 1.62 4.73 -43.60
N GLU A 965 0.47 4.09 -43.84
CA GLU A 965 -0.84 4.59 -43.47
C GLU A 965 -1.05 4.57 -41.95
N LEU A 966 -0.62 3.48 -41.29
CA LEU A 966 -0.66 3.37 -39.83
C LEU A 966 0.23 4.40 -39.14
N THR A 967 1.38 4.75 -39.73
CA THR A 967 2.23 5.84 -39.26
C THR A 967 1.48 7.16 -39.23
N ASP A 968 0.74 7.50 -40.29
CA ASP A 968 0.00 8.76 -40.34
C ASP A 968 -1.19 8.74 -39.34
N LEU A 969 -1.90 7.62 -39.20
CA LEU A 969 -2.99 7.47 -38.23
C LEU A 969 -2.51 7.57 -36.78
N MET A 970 -1.42 6.88 -36.45
CA MET A 970 -0.86 6.87 -35.10
C MET A 970 -0.20 8.21 -34.78
N MET A 971 0.64 8.75 -35.66
CA MET A 971 1.49 9.88 -35.31
C MET A 971 0.85 11.22 -35.63
N ALA A 972 0.26 11.39 -36.82
CA ALA A 972 -0.33 12.67 -37.21
C ALA A 972 -1.72 12.87 -36.61
N LYS A 973 -2.55 11.81 -36.59
CA LYS A 973 -3.94 11.88 -36.07
C LYS A 973 -4.09 11.46 -34.61
N LYS A 974 -2.97 11.18 -33.93
CA LYS A 974 -2.94 10.74 -32.52
C LYS A 974 -3.86 9.55 -32.25
N GLY A 975 -3.82 8.53 -33.13
CA GLY A 975 -4.60 7.31 -32.99
C GLY A 975 -4.24 6.49 -31.75
N HIS A 976 -5.13 5.57 -31.40
CA HIS A 976 -4.95 4.60 -30.31
C HIS A 976 -4.89 3.17 -30.88
N PHE A 977 -3.95 2.38 -30.37
CA PHE A 977 -3.71 1.00 -30.74
C PHE A 977 -4.10 0.06 -29.61
N TYR A 978 -4.90 -0.95 -29.92
CA TYR A 978 -5.42 -1.94 -28.97
C TYR A 978 -5.04 -3.35 -29.41
N LEU A 979 -4.53 -4.16 -28.48
CA LEU A 979 -4.29 -5.59 -28.71
C LEU A 979 -5.09 -6.41 -27.68
N CYS A 980 -5.88 -7.36 -28.18
CA CYS A 980 -6.61 -8.31 -27.34
C CYS A 980 -6.48 -9.75 -27.85
N GLY A 981 -6.15 -10.68 -26.94
CA GLY A 981 -5.96 -12.09 -27.27
C GLY A 981 -4.94 -12.81 -26.37
N PRO A 982 -4.32 -13.91 -26.83
CA PRO A 982 -3.30 -14.61 -26.06
C PRO A 982 -2.00 -13.79 -25.94
N THR A 983 -1.13 -14.14 -25.00
CA THR A 983 0.14 -13.44 -24.71
C THR A 983 1.25 -13.62 -25.76
N TRP A 984 1.31 -14.75 -26.45
CA TRP A 984 2.41 -15.08 -27.38
C TRP A 984 2.70 -14.08 -28.54
N PRO A 985 1.73 -13.35 -29.12
CA PRO A 985 1.97 -12.38 -30.19
C PRO A 985 2.33 -10.97 -29.71
N VAL A 986 2.32 -10.70 -28.40
CA VAL A 986 2.65 -9.37 -27.85
C VAL A 986 4.02 -8.86 -28.33
N PRO A 987 5.11 -9.67 -28.35
CA PRO A 987 6.40 -9.21 -28.85
C PRO A 987 6.36 -8.81 -30.33
N ASP A 988 5.72 -9.60 -31.18
CA ASP A 988 5.63 -9.34 -32.62
C ASP A 988 4.83 -8.07 -32.94
N ILE A 989 3.75 -7.83 -32.20
CA ILE A 989 2.90 -6.64 -32.38
C ILE A 989 3.58 -5.39 -31.83
N THR A 990 4.30 -5.53 -30.71
CA THR A 990 5.12 -4.46 -30.17
C THR A 990 6.23 -4.07 -31.16
N ALA A 991 6.85 -5.04 -31.82
CA ALA A 991 7.81 -4.77 -32.90
C ALA A 991 7.16 -4.04 -34.09
N CYS A 992 5.92 -4.38 -34.46
CA CYS A 992 5.21 -3.63 -35.51
C CYS A 992 4.95 -2.16 -35.10
N LEU A 993 4.71 -1.90 -33.82
CA LEU A 993 4.54 -0.54 -33.32
C LEU A 993 5.87 0.23 -33.34
N GLN A 994 6.99 -0.44 -33.05
CA GLN A 994 8.33 0.12 -33.24
C GLN A 994 8.59 0.45 -34.70
N ASP A 995 8.24 -0.46 -35.63
CA ASP A 995 8.34 -0.21 -37.08
C ASP A 995 7.56 1.08 -37.48
N ILE A 996 6.37 1.30 -36.89
CA ILE A 996 5.54 2.49 -37.14
C ILE A 996 6.23 3.78 -36.65
N LEU A 997 6.81 3.75 -35.45
CA LEU A 997 7.51 4.88 -34.84
C LEU A 997 8.81 5.22 -35.58
N GLU A 998 9.56 4.19 -35.99
CA GLU A 998 10.79 4.35 -36.76
C GLU A 998 10.50 4.95 -38.15
N ALA A 999 9.42 4.50 -38.80
CA ALA A 999 8.99 5.09 -40.07
C ALA A 999 8.66 6.59 -39.93
N ASP A 1000 8.03 7.02 -38.83
CA ASP A 1000 7.77 8.44 -38.54
C ASP A 1000 9.06 9.23 -38.28
N ALA A 1001 9.98 8.66 -37.50
CA ALA A 1001 11.26 9.26 -37.20
C ALA A 1001 12.10 9.48 -38.47
N VAL A 1002 12.11 8.50 -39.38
CA VAL A 1002 12.75 8.62 -40.70
C VAL A 1002 12.09 9.73 -41.53
N LYS A 1003 10.75 9.81 -41.56
CA LYS A 1003 10.02 10.91 -42.25
C LYS A 1003 10.40 12.29 -41.69
N LYS A 1004 10.71 12.39 -40.38
CA LYS A 1004 11.05 13.64 -39.68
C LYS A 1004 12.56 13.92 -39.58
N GLY A 1005 13.42 12.99 -40.01
CA GLY A 1005 14.87 13.09 -39.87
C GLY A 1005 15.36 13.04 -38.41
N LEU A 1006 14.64 12.35 -37.54
CA LEU A 1006 14.95 12.20 -36.11
C LEU A 1006 15.53 10.82 -35.80
N GLN A 1007 16.37 10.73 -34.77
CA GLN A 1007 16.74 9.46 -34.14
C GLN A 1007 15.94 9.31 -32.85
N ILE A 1008 15.29 8.17 -32.68
CA ILE A 1008 14.47 7.85 -31.50
C ILE A 1008 14.90 6.52 -30.90
N ASP A 1009 14.59 6.33 -29.62
CA ASP A 1009 14.58 5.01 -28.99
C ASP A 1009 13.16 4.46 -29.08
N SER A 1010 12.89 3.61 -30.07
CA SER A 1010 11.54 3.10 -30.36
C SER A 1010 10.97 2.27 -29.22
N ALA A 1011 11.79 1.63 -28.38
CA ALA A 1011 11.32 0.91 -27.19
C ALA A 1011 10.81 1.87 -26.11
N LYS A 1012 11.52 2.97 -25.87
CA LYS A 1012 11.10 4.00 -24.90
C LYS A 1012 9.80 4.69 -25.33
N GLU A 1013 9.68 5.04 -26.61
CA GLU A 1013 8.48 5.69 -27.17
C GLU A 1013 7.24 4.79 -27.10
N VAL A 1014 7.40 3.46 -27.24
CA VAL A 1014 6.30 2.51 -27.01
C VAL A 1014 5.82 2.54 -25.56
N GLU A 1015 6.73 2.63 -24.58
CA GLU A 1015 6.34 2.76 -23.17
C GLU A 1015 5.61 4.10 -22.92
N GLU A 1016 6.05 5.19 -23.54
CA GLU A 1016 5.34 6.48 -23.48
C GLU A 1016 3.92 6.37 -24.06
N LEU A 1017 3.73 5.66 -25.18
CA LEU A 1017 2.39 5.39 -25.71
C LEU A 1017 1.50 4.56 -24.76
N LYS A 1018 2.09 3.67 -23.95
CA LYS A 1018 1.35 2.93 -22.91
C LYS A 1018 0.95 3.85 -21.76
N GLU A 1019 1.87 4.69 -21.29
CA GLU A 1019 1.62 5.67 -20.24
C GLU A 1019 0.54 6.70 -20.67
N GLU A 1020 0.54 7.10 -21.94
CA GLU A 1020 -0.49 7.98 -22.52
C GLU A 1020 -1.85 7.28 -22.76
N GLY A 1021 -1.95 5.96 -22.55
CA GLY A 1021 -3.16 5.18 -22.84
C GLY A 1021 -3.47 5.04 -24.34
N ARG A 1022 -2.46 5.23 -25.19
CA ARG A 1022 -2.55 5.15 -26.65
C ARG A 1022 -2.09 3.81 -27.21
N TYR A 1023 -1.39 3.00 -26.42
CA TYR A 1023 -1.18 1.58 -26.67
C TYR A 1023 -1.73 0.77 -25.49
N VAL A 1024 -2.81 0.01 -25.72
CA VAL A 1024 -3.52 -0.72 -24.67
C VAL A 1024 -3.50 -2.21 -24.94
N LEU A 1025 -3.09 -2.98 -23.93
CA LEU A 1025 -2.95 -4.43 -23.98
C LEU A 1025 -3.95 -5.09 -23.03
N GLU A 1026 -4.77 -6.01 -23.54
CA GLU A 1026 -5.63 -6.89 -22.73
C GLU A 1026 -5.43 -8.33 -23.20
N VAL A 1027 -4.45 -9.01 -22.60
CA VAL A 1027 -4.01 -10.34 -22.99
C VAL A 1027 -4.20 -11.38 -21.88
N TYR A 1028 -4.50 -12.61 -22.28
CA TYR A 1028 -4.94 -13.70 -21.41
C TYR A 1028 -4.10 -14.96 -21.53
#